data_AF-A0A800CMX9-F1
#
_entry.id   AF-A0A800CMX9-F1
#
_cell.length_a   1.000
_cell.length_b   1.000
_cell.length_c   1.000
_cell.angle_alpha   90.00
_cell.angle_beta   90.00
_cell.angle_gamma   90.00
#
_symmetry.space_group_name_H-M   'P 1'
#
loop_
_entity.id
_entity.type
_entity.pdbx_description
1 polymer ?
#
loop_
_entity_poly.entity_id
_entity_poly.type
_entity_poly.pdbx_seq_one_letter_code
_entity_poly.pdbx_strand_id
1 'polypeptide(L)'
;MGFLNVVTVLLCCLVNINSPVQTEFGLYEPYQADVLPSIPAYSISGGLENVVNASQFKLTSSQRERLSGQGFIAMPSDMEQIYGMYKLLAEREQPIFVTTDSVLHAFHILYDYALRVMEFERFYLDLDQLISEMLDRSIELYRASVGKLAKEAAIRNIAFFDVAARLMGMLRDDIPPEARKLSDAELNLIRSHSIISPSPIFGYREDYSQYIPRGHYTRNDKFKRFFKAMMWFGRMGFRLKSESETLSAILITAALQGETGDGRPLMELWDEIYEPTVFFVGKSDDLTVRHYAKVAREVYGPSFDDLSPDQMAEGLNRFIEEAKRLEDPLINSSIILEGSDLAAETKGFRFMGQRFIPDSYMFTQLVHSRVRNRLLPKGLDVMAVLGSDRAYEILTGLYNEDRFPGYVRQIERLRGQYANLPSEVWAQNLYWNWLYCLMPLLERKGGGYPSFMRNEAWADKELTTALGSWAELRHDTILYAKQSYTELTAVPPRPELKVGYVEPNPKLYARLASLARFMRRGLEERGLLLDEFDWKLRNLEELLLKLKDISERELRGEKLDEDDFKLIFDYGKKLEALNTFTSIDRAIENEEDKSMALVADVHTDPNTGRVLEVAVGRPMWLYVVAPINGQLWLTVGAMFSYYEFTQPISGRLTDGQWQEMLRTGRAPRVPEWTSSFLLTSLTDVPPERCDLNGDGKVDVLDLVSVAKAYGRGGDESERCDLNGDGTVDILDLVLLSRAMSFKWAGAMAERIAAGKPTLLPNYPNPFNPETWIPFWLPEEGEVQIRIYDITGHLIRSIDLGIKPPGLYTEPGKAAKWDGRDNNGQPASSGIYFYELRASGGVDIRKMILAK
;
A
#
# COMPACT_ATOMS: atom_id res chain seq x y z
N MET A 1 -24.77 17.57 43.81
CA MET A 1 -24.97 16.16 43.43
C MET A 1 -25.29 16.15 41.94
N GLY A 2 -24.67 15.35 41.08
CA GLY A 2 -23.63 14.36 41.37
C GLY A 2 -23.43 13.36 40.22
N PHE A 3 -23.28 13.83 38.98
CA PHE A 3 -23.10 12.99 37.79
C PHE A 3 -21.67 13.11 37.23
N LEU A 4 -20.71 12.52 37.96
CA LEU A 4 -19.58 11.84 37.32
C LEU A 4 -19.87 10.35 37.42
N ASN A 5 -19.85 9.63 36.30
CA ASN A 5 -19.72 8.17 36.14
C ASN A 5 -20.06 7.80 34.69
N VAL A 6 -19.37 6.89 33.99
CA VAL A 6 -17.94 6.52 34.00
C VAL A 6 -17.62 6.24 32.53
N VAL A 7 -16.67 6.98 31.93
CA VAL A 7 -16.01 6.49 30.70
C VAL A 7 -14.78 5.73 31.17
N THR A 8 -14.89 4.41 31.24
CA THR A 8 -13.73 3.56 31.53
C THR A 8 -12.85 3.60 30.29
N VAL A 9 -11.83 4.45 30.31
CA VAL A 9 -10.71 4.32 29.39
C VAL A 9 -10.04 2.99 29.71
N LEU A 10 -10.40 1.96 28.96
CA LEU A 10 -9.61 0.75 28.86
C LEU A 10 -8.23 1.18 28.35
N LEU A 11 -7.24 1.20 29.24
CA LEU A 11 -5.85 1.17 28.79
C LEU A 11 -5.71 -0.10 27.95
N CYS A 12 -5.57 0.08 26.64
CA CYS A 12 -5.38 -1.01 25.71
C CYS A 12 -3.94 -1.52 25.88
N CYS A 13 -3.72 -2.32 26.93
CA CYS A 13 -2.48 -3.06 27.13
C CYS A 13 -2.22 -3.86 25.85
N LEU A 14 -1.06 -3.65 25.20
CA LEU A 14 -0.72 -4.43 24.02
C LEU A 14 -0.83 -5.92 24.33
N VAL A 15 -1.50 -6.64 23.43
CA VAL A 15 -1.50 -8.10 23.41
C VAL A 15 -0.04 -8.56 23.45
N ASN A 16 0.30 -9.47 24.35
CA ASN A 16 1.66 -9.98 24.50
C ASN A 16 1.63 -11.50 24.79
N ILE A 17 2.33 -12.25 23.95
CA ILE A 17 2.41 -13.71 24.01
C ILE A 17 3.61 -14.07 24.90
N ASN A 18 3.34 -14.53 26.13
CA ASN A 18 4.34 -14.71 27.18
C ASN A 18 4.90 -16.15 27.30
N SER A 19 4.33 -17.10 26.54
CA SER A 19 4.67 -18.52 26.57
C SER A 19 4.56 -19.14 25.17
N PRO A 20 5.18 -20.29 24.89
CA PRO A 20 4.96 -21.01 23.63
C PRO A 20 3.48 -21.28 23.36
N VAL A 21 3.09 -21.18 22.09
CA VAL A 21 1.72 -21.39 21.60
C VAL A 21 1.77 -22.44 20.49
N GLN A 22 1.17 -23.60 20.73
CA GLN A 22 0.94 -24.58 19.68
C GLN A 22 -0.20 -24.10 18.79
N THR A 23 0.08 -23.89 17.51
CA THR A 23 -0.94 -23.58 16.51
C THR A 23 -1.23 -24.82 15.67
N GLU A 24 -2.26 -24.74 14.82
CA GLU A 24 -2.53 -25.73 13.77
C GLU A 24 -1.39 -25.80 12.72
N PHE A 25 -0.52 -24.80 12.65
CA PHE A 25 0.47 -24.63 11.60
C PHE A 25 1.93 -24.86 12.03
N GLY A 26 2.17 -24.91 13.35
CA GLY A 26 3.49 -25.12 13.95
C GLY A 26 3.55 -24.58 15.40
N LEU A 27 4.69 -24.76 16.08
CA LEU A 27 4.92 -24.20 17.41
C LEU A 27 5.50 -22.78 17.34
N TYR A 28 4.73 -21.78 17.76
CA TYR A 28 5.23 -20.41 17.94
C TYR A 28 5.87 -20.28 19.34
N GLU A 29 7.16 -19.95 19.38
CA GLU A 29 7.88 -19.69 20.63
C GLU A 29 8.24 -18.20 20.74
N PRO A 30 7.74 -17.45 21.74
CA PRO A 30 8.02 -16.03 21.86
C PRO A 30 9.33 -15.75 22.63
N TYR A 31 10.23 -14.98 22.01
CA TYR A 31 11.25 -14.24 22.75
C TYR A 31 10.62 -13.09 23.53
N GLN A 32 10.99 -12.96 24.82
CA GLN A 32 10.54 -11.87 25.69
C GLN A 32 11.51 -10.69 25.64
N ALA A 33 11.00 -9.48 25.85
CA ALA A 33 11.80 -8.25 25.91
C ALA A 33 11.58 -7.53 27.26
N ASP A 34 12.67 -7.06 27.87
CA ASP A 34 12.66 -6.34 29.15
C ASP A 34 12.68 -4.82 28.93
N VAL A 35 11.51 -4.19 29.05
CA VAL A 35 11.32 -2.78 28.73
C VAL A 35 11.34 -1.95 30.01
N LEU A 36 12.54 -1.48 30.39
CA LEU A 36 12.79 -0.63 31.55
C LEU A 36 13.41 0.72 31.16
N PRO A 37 12.62 1.68 30.62
CA PRO A 37 13.13 2.98 30.18
C PRO A 37 13.54 3.85 31.37
N SER A 38 14.82 4.24 31.45
CA SER A 38 15.39 5.05 32.54
C SER A 38 16.12 6.32 32.07
N ILE A 39 16.17 6.58 30.76
CA ILE A 39 16.90 7.72 30.16
C ILE A 39 16.42 9.06 30.74
N PRO A 40 17.32 9.87 31.35
CA PRO A 40 17.01 11.20 31.83
C PRO A 40 16.45 12.12 30.72
N ALA A 41 15.62 13.09 31.09
CA ALA A 41 15.20 14.11 30.16
C ALA A 41 16.38 15.01 29.76
N TYR A 42 16.60 15.16 28.46
CA TYR A 42 17.59 16.07 27.88
C TYR A 42 16.92 17.01 26.87
N SER A 43 17.54 18.18 26.68
CA SER A 43 17.18 19.17 25.67
C SER A 43 18.33 19.39 24.69
N ILE A 44 18.02 19.96 23.53
CA ILE A 44 18.96 20.19 22.43
C ILE A 44 19.04 21.70 22.20
N SER A 45 20.25 22.25 22.10
CA SER A 45 20.45 23.68 21.87
C SER A 45 20.06 24.07 20.43
N GLY A 46 19.58 25.31 20.22
CA GLY A 46 19.03 25.74 18.92
C GLY A 46 20.02 25.72 17.76
N GLY A 47 21.31 25.96 18.01
CA GLY A 47 22.38 25.80 17.01
C GLY A 47 23.02 24.41 16.99
N LEU A 48 22.47 23.45 17.76
CA LEU A 48 23.00 22.11 18.04
C LEU A 48 24.36 22.11 18.77
N GLU A 49 24.67 23.18 19.52
CA GLU A 49 25.97 23.39 20.18
C GLU A 49 26.30 22.36 21.27
N ASN A 50 25.30 21.65 21.80
CA ASN A 50 25.47 20.56 22.76
C ASN A 50 25.50 19.17 22.11
N VAL A 51 25.52 19.08 20.78
CA VAL A 51 25.57 17.84 20.01
C VAL A 51 26.98 17.65 19.41
N VAL A 52 27.70 16.64 19.88
CA VAL A 52 29.17 16.49 19.75
C VAL A 52 29.68 16.61 18.31
N ASN A 53 28.92 16.10 17.35
CA ASN A 53 29.30 15.99 15.95
C ASN A 53 28.47 16.87 15.00
N ALA A 54 27.65 17.81 15.49
CA ALA A 54 26.78 18.62 14.63
C ALA A 54 27.54 19.39 13.53
N SER A 55 28.78 19.81 13.79
CA SER A 55 29.66 20.47 12.81
C SER A 55 30.08 19.60 11.63
N GLN A 56 29.87 18.28 11.69
CA GLN A 56 30.12 17.35 10.59
C GLN A 56 28.97 17.37 9.54
N PHE A 57 27.85 18.04 9.83
CA PHE A 57 26.67 18.07 8.98
C PHE A 57 26.38 19.48 8.45
N LYS A 58 26.20 19.59 7.13
CA LYS A 58 25.72 20.82 6.49
C LYS A 58 24.20 20.92 6.66
N LEU A 59 23.77 21.48 7.79
CA LEU A 59 22.34 21.63 8.13
C LEU A 59 21.84 23.06 7.89
N THR A 60 20.72 23.21 7.18
CA THR A 60 19.99 24.47 7.02
C THR A 60 19.32 24.91 8.33
N SER A 61 18.92 26.17 8.44
CA SER A 61 18.28 26.70 9.65
C SER A 61 17.02 25.93 10.05
N SER A 62 16.15 25.57 9.08
CA SER A 62 14.93 24.80 9.34
C SER A 62 15.23 23.35 9.77
N GLN A 63 16.28 22.73 9.23
CA GLN A 63 16.73 21.41 9.69
C GLN A 63 17.24 21.44 11.14
N ARG A 64 17.96 22.50 11.53
CA ARG A 64 18.40 22.70 12.93
C ARG A 64 17.23 23.02 13.87
N GLU A 65 16.26 23.78 13.42
CA GLU A 65 15.03 24.09 14.17
C GLU A 65 14.23 22.81 14.47
N ARG A 66 14.03 21.94 13.48
CA ARG A 66 13.43 20.61 13.69
C ARG A 66 14.28 19.72 14.61
N LEU A 67 15.59 19.62 14.36
CA LEU A 67 16.49 18.79 15.19
C LEU A 67 16.55 19.27 16.65
N SER A 68 16.48 20.57 16.92
CA SER A 68 16.47 21.11 18.29
C SER A 68 15.10 21.07 18.96
N GLY A 69 14.01 21.29 18.21
CA GLY A 69 12.64 21.31 18.73
C GLY A 69 12.02 19.92 19.01
N GLN A 70 12.27 18.95 18.12
CA GLN A 70 11.69 17.58 18.23
C GLN A 70 12.74 16.46 18.31
N GLY A 71 14.02 16.75 18.14
CA GLY A 71 15.12 15.79 18.31
C GLY A 71 15.44 14.92 17.07
N PHE A 72 14.65 15.02 16.00
CA PHE A 72 14.83 14.23 14.79
C PHE A 72 14.17 14.90 13.56
N ILE A 73 14.52 14.43 12.36
CA ILE A 73 13.98 14.88 11.06
C ILE A 73 14.13 13.78 10.01
N ALA A 74 13.12 13.60 9.15
CA ALA A 74 13.24 12.80 7.93
C ALA A 74 13.44 13.69 6.69
N MET A 75 14.25 13.22 5.73
CA MET A 75 14.53 13.89 4.46
C MET A 75 14.51 12.89 3.28
N PRO A 76 14.03 13.28 2.07
CA PRO A 76 14.08 12.42 0.88
C PRO A 76 15.49 11.92 0.52
N SER A 77 15.59 10.84 -0.26
CA SER A 77 16.86 10.38 -0.84
C SER A 77 16.71 9.86 -2.28
N ASP A 78 17.83 9.85 -3.02
CA ASP A 78 17.97 9.22 -4.34
C ASP A 78 18.47 7.77 -4.28
N MET A 79 18.55 7.18 -3.08
CA MET A 79 18.95 5.79 -2.92
C MET A 79 17.80 4.87 -3.34
N GLU A 80 18.11 3.70 -3.87
CA GLU A 80 17.10 2.71 -4.26
C GLU A 80 16.87 1.62 -3.19
N GLN A 81 17.77 1.53 -2.18
CA GLN A 81 17.80 0.41 -1.22
C GLN A 81 18.28 0.85 0.17
N ILE A 82 17.66 0.33 1.23
CA ILE A 82 17.99 0.63 2.64
C ILE A 82 19.42 0.19 3.00
N TYR A 83 19.85 -1.01 2.61
CA TYR A 83 21.19 -1.51 2.95
C TYR A 83 22.30 -0.63 2.33
N GLY A 84 22.06 -0.06 1.15
CA GLY A 84 22.95 0.88 0.48
C GLY A 84 23.16 2.18 1.28
N MET A 85 22.13 2.66 1.97
CA MET A 85 22.25 3.82 2.87
C MET A 85 23.17 3.52 4.05
N TYR A 86 22.98 2.36 4.70
CA TYR A 86 23.83 1.96 5.82
C TYR A 86 25.28 1.69 5.42
N LYS A 87 25.53 1.15 4.21
CA LYS A 87 26.88 1.06 3.64
C LYS A 87 27.50 2.45 3.44
N LEU A 88 26.78 3.38 2.83
CA LEU A 88 27.24 4.74 2.59
C LEU A 88 27.52 5.52 3.88
N LEU A 89 26.78 5.27 4.96
CA LEU A 89 27.04 5.85 6.28
C LEU A 89 28.33 5.29 6.92
N ALA A 90 28.56 3.98 6.81
CA ALA A 90 29.79 3.34 7.27
C ALA A 90 31.02 3.82 6.47
N GLU A 91 30.90 3.94 5.15
CA GLU A 91 31.93 4.49 4.25
C GLU A 91 32.27 5.96 4.53
N ARG A 92 31.29 6.75 4.96
CA ARG A 92 31.47 8.15 5.37
C ARG A 92 31.85 8.31 6.84
N GLU A 93 32.01 7.21 7.58
CA GLU A 93 32.24 7.19 9.03
C GLU A 93 31.24 8.08 9.81
N GLN A 94 29.96 8.06 9.45
CA GLN A 94 28.90 8.81 10.14
C GLN A 94 28.23 7.92 11.20
N PRO A 95 27.94 8.43 12.42
CA PRO A 95 27.24 7.66 13.45
C PRO A 95 25.90 7.10 12.96
N ILE A 96 25.78 5.77 12.99
CA ILE A 96 24.64 5.02 12.45
C ILE A 96 23.51 4.94 13.49
N PHE A 97 22.27 5.14 13.05
CA PHE A 97 21.03 4.87 13.77
C PHE A 97 20.32 3.67 13.12
N VAL A 98 20.29 2.52 13.80
CA VAL A 98 19.64 1.31 13.27
C VAL A 98 18.13 1.40 13.49
N THR A 99 17.34 1.56 12.42
CA THR A 99 15.88 1.74 12.48
C THR A 99 15.12 0.42 12.49
N THR A 100 13.90 0.42 13.05
CA THR A 100 12.98 -0.72 12.91
C THR A 100 12.53 -0.93 11.47
N ASP A 101 12.37 0.14 10.69
CA ASP A 101 12.12 0.10 9.23
C ASP A 101 13.08 -0.87 8.52
N SER A 102 14.38 -0.79 8.84
CA SER A 102 15.41 -1.55 8.15
C SER A 102 15.41 -3.07 8.40
N VAL A 103 14.92 -3.53 9.56
CA VAL A 103 14.75 -4.97 9.83
C VAL A 103 13.41 -5.51 9.36
N LEU A 104 12.38 -4.67 9.32
CA LEU A 104 11.08 -5.02 8.72
C LEU A 104 11.25 -5.29 7.23
N HIS A 105 11.94 -4.38 6.52
CA HIS A 105 12.29 -4.53 5.11
C HIS A 105 13.14 -5.79 4.82
N ALA A 106 14.07 -6.14 5.71
CA ALA A 106 14.88 -7.35 5.58
C ALA A 106 14.08 -8.64 5.85
N PHE A 107 13.14 -8.63 6.81
CA PHE A 107 12.22 -9.74 6.99
C PHE A 107 11.27 -9.88 5.79
N HIS A 108 10.78 -8.76 5.24
CA HIS A 108 9.97 -8.68 4.04
C HIS A 108 10.66 -9.33 2.82
N ILE A 109 11.91 -8.95 2.52
CA ILE A 109 12.71 -9.55 1.42
C ILE A 109 13.00 -11.06 1.65
N LEU A 110 13.03 -11.52 2.90
CA LEU A 110 13.15 -12.93 3.27
C LEU A 110 11.82 -13.69 3.20
N TYR A 111 10.72 -13.06 3.59
CA TYR A 111 9.36 -13.57 3.46
C TYR A 111 9.04 -13.77 1.98
N ASP A 112 9.09 -12.71 1.17
CA ASP A 112 10.02 -12.71 0.02
C ASP A 112 10.12 -13.96 -0.85
N TYR A 113 11.38 -14.15 -1.23
CA TYR A 113 11.88 -15.16 -2.13
C TYR A 113 11.29 -16.53 -1.82
N ALA A 114 11.03 -16.85 -0.53
CA ALA A 114 10.50 -18.14 -0.10
C ALA A 114 9.18 -18.50 -0.81
N LEU A 115 8.25 -17.55 -0.99
CA LEU A 115 7.01 -17.86 -1.71
C LEU A 115 7.20 -17.90 -3.22
N ARG A 116 7.91 -16.94 -3.82
CA ARG A 116 8.23 -16.96 -5.27
C ARG A 116 8.89 -18.26 -5.70
N VAL A 117 9.83 -18.75 -4.88
CA VAL A 117 10.57 -19.99 -5.12
C VAL A 117 9.65 -21.20 -5.02
N MET A 118 8.80 -21.29 -3.98
CA MET A 118 7.82 -22.37 -3.88
C MET A 118 6.78 -22.34 -5.01
N GLU A 119 6.28 -21.16 -5.39
CA GLU A 119 5.37 -20.97 -6.52
C GLU A 119 6.00 -21.39 -7.84
N PHE A 120 7.24 -20.96 -8.09
CA PHE A 120 7.94 -21.21 -9.34
C PHE A 120 8.41 -22.66 -9.46
N GLU A 121 9.09 -23.21 -8.44
CA GLU A 121 9.69 -24.55 -8.52
C GLU A 121 8.73 -25.69 -8.18
N ARG A 122 7.74 -25.46 -7.30
CA ARG A 122 6.83 -26.50 -6.80
C ARG A 122 5.38 -26.29 -7.23
N PHE A 123 4.69 -25.27 -6.70
CA PHE A 123 3.24 -25.13 -6.89
C PHE A 123 2.84 -24.97 -8.35
N TYR A 124 3.68 -24.40 -9.23
CA TYR A 124 3.40 -24.39 -10.67
C TYR A 124 3.23 -25.80 -11.24
N LEU A 125 4.13 -26.74 -10.88
CA LEU A 125 4.13 -28.11 -11.38
C LEU A 125 3.00 -28.92 -10.75
N ASP A 126 2.80 -28.80 -9.44
CA ASP A 126 1.69 -29.46 -8.75
C ASP A 126 0.33 -28.98 -9.29
N LEU A 127 0.18 -27.67 -9.58
CA LEU A 127 -1.02 -27.09 -10.17
C LEU A 127 -1.24 -27.54 -11.62
N ASP A 128 -0.17 -27.68 -12.42
CA ASP A 128 -0.24 -28.18 -13.80
C ASP A 128 -0.74 -29.65 -13.82
N GLN A 129 -0.17 -30.52 -12.97
CA GLN A 129 -0.65 -31.90 -12.80
C GLN A 129 -2.10 -31.95 -12.30
N LEU A 130 -2.41 -31.19 -11.23
CA LEU A 130 -3.74 -31.17 -10.61
C LEU A 130 -4.83 -30.72 -11.58
N ILE A 131 -4.55 -29.71 -12.42
CA ILE A 131 -5.50 -29.23 -13.43
C ILE A 131 -5.77 -30.31 -14.49
N SER A 132 -4.75 -31.04 -14.95
CA SER A 132 -4.97 -32.10 -15.96
C SER A 132 -5.82 -33.23 -15.38
N GLU A 133 -5.43 -33.78 -14.23
CA GLU A 133 -6.12 -34.90 -13.57
C GLU A 133 -7.58 -34.56 -13.24
N MET A 134 -7.84 -33.34 -12.76
CA MET A 134 -9.20 -32.86 -12.48
C MET A 134 -10.03 -32.62 -13.74
N LEU A 135 -9.40 -32.27 -14.86
CA LEU A 135 -10.07 -32.10 -16.15
C LEU A 135 -10.42 -33.47 -16.76
N ASP A 136 -9.52 -34.45 -16.71
CA ASP A 136 -9.78 -35.84 -17.10
C ASP A 136 -10.97 -36.42 -16.33
N ARG A 137 -10.92 -36.36 -14.99
CA ARG A 137 -12.00 -36.85 -14.11
C ARG A 137 -13.32 -36.10 -14.31
N SER A 138 -13.29 -34.81 -14.62
CA SER A 138 -14.50 -34.04 -14.99
C SER A 138 -15.13 -34.52 -16.31
N ILE A 139 -14.31 -34.96 -17.28
CA ILE A 139 -14.77 -35.53 -18.55
C ILE A 139 -15.36 -36.93 -18.32
N GLU A 140 -14.82 -37.73 -17.42
CA GLU A 140 -15.38 -39.03 -17.03
C GLU A 140 -16.74 -38.89 -16.34
N LEU A 141 -16.88 -37.98 -15.37
CA LEU A 141 -18.16 -37.67 -14.72
C LEU A 141 -19.20 -37.14 -15.74
N TYR A 142 -18.78 -36.35 -16.74
CA TYR A 142 -19.67 -35.93 -17.83
C TYR A 142 -20.13 -37.08 -18.75
N ARG A 143 -19.27 -38.09 -18.97
CA ARG A 143 -19.62 -39.32 -19.71
C ARG A 143 -20.59 -40.19 -18.91
N ALA A 144 -20.48 -40.22 -17.57
CA ALA A 144 -21.38 -40.92 -16.67
C ALA A 144 -22.74 -40.22 -16.45
N SER A 145 -22.80 -38.88 -16.60
CA SER A 145 -24.02 -38.09 -16.40
C SER A 145 -25.07 -38.36 -17.49
N VAL A 146 -26.30 -38.70 -17.09
CA VAL A 146 -27.47 -38.90 -17.96
C VAL A 146 -28.51 -37.81 -17.77
N GLY A 147 -28.84 -37.46 -16.53
CA GLY A 147 -29.86 -36.46 -16.20
C GLY A 147 -29.41 -35.03 -16.49
N LYS A 148 -30.39 -34.14 -16.72
CA LYS A 148 -30.15 -32.75 -17.12
C LYS A 148 -29.26 -32.00 -16.12
N LEU A 149 -29.59 -32.07 -14.83
CA LEU A 149 -28.86 -31.33 -13.78
C LEU A 149 -27.41 -31.82 -13.64
N ALA A 150 -27.20 -33.13 -13.71
CA ALA A 150 -25.87 -33.75 -13.72
C ALA A 150 -25.05 -33.36 -14.96
N LYS A 151 -25.65 -33.41 -16.15
CA LYS A 151 -25.04 -32.92 -17.41
C LYS A 151 -24.62 -31.45 -17.32
N GLU A 152 -25.49 -30.58 -16.83
CA GLU A 152 -25.19 -29.14 -16.66
C GLU A 152 -24.07 -28.90 -15.64
N ALA A 153 -24.08 -29.63 -14.51
CA ALA A 153 -23.05 -29.55 -13.49
C ALA A 153 -21.66 -30.04 -13.99
N ALA A 154 -21.63 -31.17 -14.72
CA ALA A 154 -20.39 -31.71 -15.27
C ALA A 154 -19.82 -30.85 -16.41
N ILE A 155 -20.66 -30.28 -17.30
CA ILE A 155 -20.23 -29.31 -18.32
C ILE A 155 -19.59 -28.08 -17.66
N ARG A 156 -20.14 -27.58 -16.55
CA ARG A 156 -19.55 -26.46 -15.79
C ARG A 156 -18.17 -26.82 -15.25
N ASN A 157 -17.99 -28.02 -14.69
CA ASN A 157 -16.70 -28.46 -14.15
C ASN A 157 -15.62 -28.54 -15.24
N ILE A 158 -15.94 -29.14 -16.40
CA ILE A 158 -15.03 -29.18 -17.54
C ILE A 158 -14.67 -27.77 -18.00
N ALA A 159 -15.65 -26.88 -18.18
CA ALA A 159 -15.38 -25.50 -18.59
C ALA A 159 -14.52 -24.74 -17.57
N PHE A 160 -14.75 -24.97 -16.28
CA PHE A 160 -13.99 -24.38 -15.17
C PHE A 160 -12.52 -24.84 -15.15
N PHE A 161 -12.25 -26.13 -15.30
CA PHE A 161 -10.86 -26.63 -15.36
C PHE A 161 -10.17 -26.36 -16.70
N ASP A 162 -10.88 -26.39 -17.83
CA ASP A 162 -10.30 -26.04 -19.14
C ASP A 162 -9.90 -24.55 -19.23
N VAL A 163 -10.64 -23.63 -18.61
CA VAL A 163 -10.19 -22.24 -18.48
C VAL A 163 -8.84 -22.17 -17.76
N ALA A 164 -8.68 -22.87 -16.62
CA ALA A 164 -7.41 -22.92 -15.90
C ALA A 164 -6.29 -23.58 -16.73
N ALA A 165 -6.58 -24.71 -17.38
CA ALA A 165 -5.66 -25.43 -18.25
C ALA A 165 -5.10 -24.54 -19.36
N ARG A 166 -5.97 -23.76 -20.00
CA ARG A 166 -5.62 -22.84 -21.10
C ARG A 166 -4.99 -21.53 -20.62
N LEU A 167 -5.13 -21.18 -19.33
CA LEU A 167 -4.36 -20.11 -18.68
C LEU A 167 -2.94 -20.59 -18.33
N MET A 168 -2.77 -21.84 -17.89
CA MET A 168 -1.46 -22.48 -17.74
C MET A 168 -0.76 -22.67 -19.09
N GLY A 169 -1.51 -23.04 -20.14
CA GLY A 169 -1.02 -23.16 -21.52
C GLY A 169 -1.28 -24.50 -22.17
N MET A 170 -1.92 -25.43 -21.46
CA MET A 170 -2.38 -26.71 -21.99
C MET A 170 -3.39 -26.48 -23.12
N LEU A 171 -3.37 -27.35 -24.12
CA LEU A 171 -4.40 -27.45 -25.15
C LEU A 171 -4.88 -28.90 -25.20
N ARG A 172 -6.21 -29.08 -25.25
CA ARG A 172 -6.89 -30.38 -25.28
C ARG A 172 -7.99 -30.39 -26.32
N ASP A 173 -7.97 -31.44 -27.15
CA ASP A 173 -8.91 -31.64 -28.25
C ASP A 173 -10.14 -32.49 -27.87
N ASP A 174 -10.12 -33.13 -26.69
CA ASP A 174 -11.16 -34.05 -26.20
C ASP A 174 -12.28 -33.37 -25.39
N ILE A 175 -12.22 -32.04 -25.26
CA ILE A 175 -13.17 -31.23 -24.49
C ILE A 175 -14.51 -31.12 -25.24
N PRO A 176 -15.66 -31.50 -24.62
CA PRO A 176 -16.98 -31.38 -25.23
C PRO A 176 -17.27 -29.98 -25.80
N PRO A 177 -17.88 -29.87 -27.01
CA PRO A 177 -18.12 -28.58 -27.68
C PRO A 177 -18.90 -27.57 -26.83
N GLU A 178 -19.80 -28.03 -25.97
CA GLU A 178 -20.56 -27.20 -25.04
C GLU A 178 -19.66 -26.54 -24.00
N ALA A 179 -18.75 -27.29 -23.38
CA ALA A 179 -17.78 -26.79 -22.41
C ALA A 179 -16.72 -25.91 -23.08
N ARG A 180 -16.21 -26.32 -24.25
CA ARG A 180 -15.29 -25.55 -25.09
C ARG A 180 -15.87 -24.16 -25.39
N LYS A 181 -17.12 -24.07 -25.85
CA LYS A 181 -17.80 -22.80 -26.13
C LYS A 181 -17.88 -21.87 -24.90
N LEU A 182 -18.12 -22.41 -23.70
CA LEU A 182 -18.13 -21.62 -22.47
C LEU A 182 -16.72 -21.12 -22.12
N SER A 183 -15.71 -22.00 -22.19
CA SER A 183 -14.31 -21.66 -21.91
C SER A 183 -13.78 -20.54 -22.83
N ASP A 184 -14.14 -20.56 -24.13
CA ASP A 184 -13.71 -19.54 -25.09
C ASP A 184 -14.33 -18.17 -24.79
N ALA A 185 -15.60 -18.13 -24.39
CA ALA A 185 -16.27 -16.89 -24.03
C ALA A 185 -15.68 -16.29 -22.73
N GLU A 186 -15.40 -17.14 -21.73
CA GLU A 186 -14.81 -16.75 -20.45
C GLU A 186 -13.36 -16.24 -20.63
N LEU A 187 -12.52 -16.98 -21.36
CA LEU A 187 -11.14 -16.58 -21.65
C LEU A 187 -11.05 -15.28 -22.46
N ASN A 188 -12.05 -14.97 -23.30
CA ASN A 188 -12.09 -13.69 -23.99
C ASN A 188 -12.29 -12.51 -23.03
N LEU A 189 -13.15 -12.64 -22.01
CA LEU A 189 -13.36 -11.61 -20.97
C LEU A 189 -12.11 -11.44 -20.08
N ILE A 190 -11.46 -12.54 -19.71
CA ILE A 190 -10.18 -12.55 -18.98
C ILE A 190 -9.08 -11.85 -19.79
N ARG A 191 -9.03 -12.05 -21.12
CA ARG A 191 -8.03 -11.43 -22.01
C ARG A 191 -8.31 -9.96 -22.32
N SER A 192 -9.58 -9.54 -22.35
CA SER A 192 -9.97 -8.13 -22.56
C SER A 192 -9.95 -7.30 -21.27
N HIS A 193 -9.76 -7.92 -20.11
CA HIS A 193 -9.80 -7.29 -18.78
C HIS A 193 -11.07 -6.45 -18.57
N SER A 194 -12.23 -6.97 -19.01
CA SER A 194 -13.51 -6.27 -19.03
C SER A 194 -14.01 -5.90 -17.63
N ILE A 195 -13.95 -4.60 -17.29
CA ILE A 195 -14.10 -4.03 -15.94
C ILE A 195 -15.12 -4.77 -15.05
N ILE A 196 -16.39 -4.89 -15.46
CA ILE A 196 -17.36 -5.78 -14.81
C ILE A 196 -18.26 -6.41 -15.87
N SER A 197 -18.32 -7.74 -15.97
CA SER A 197 -19.18 -8.48 -16.93
C SER A 197 -19.78 -9.76 -16.33
N PRO A 198 -20.93 -10.27 -16.82
CA PRO A 198 -21.45 -11.58 -16.40
C PRO A 198 -20.58 -12.73 -16.95
N SER A 199 -20.22 -13.68 -16.08
CA SER A 199 -19.49 -14.89 -16.48
C SER A 199 -20.35 -15.79 -17.37
N PRO A 200 -19.85 -16.23 -18.54
CA PRO A 200 -20.49 -17.26 -19.35
C PRO A 200 -20.72 -18.60 -18.62
N ILE A 201 -19.85 -18.97 -17.68
CA ILE A 201 -19.92 -20.25 -16.95
C ILE A 201 -20.88 -20.19 -15.74
N PHE A 202 -20.94 -19.04 -15.04
CA PHE A 202 -21.67 -18.92 -13.76
C PHE A 202 -22.81 -17.88 -13.74
N GLY A 203 -22.91 -17.00 -14.74
CA GLY A 203 -23.98 -16.01 -14.90
C GLY A 203 -23.96 -14.80 -13.95
N TYR A 204 -23.22 -14.84 -12.84
CA TYR A 204 -22.99 -13.67 -11.98
C TYR A 204 -21.93 -12.73 -12.54
N ARG A 205 -21.89 -11.49 -12.03
CA ARG A 205 -20.95 -10.46 -12.47
C ARG A 205 -19.59 -10.63 -11.80
N GLU A 206 -18.53 -10.60 -12.59
CA GLU A 206 -17.13 -10.68 -12.18
C GLU A 206 -16.35 -9.44 -12.65
N ASP A 207 -15.32 -9.05 -11.89
CA ASP A 207 -14.33 -8.02 -12.22
C ASP A 207 -13.14 -8.64 -12.95
N TYR A 208 -13.12 -8.55 -14.28
CA TYR A 208 -12.02 -9.14 -15.07
C TYR A 208 -10.73 -8.30 -15.04
N SER A 209 -10.70 -7.14 -14.37
CA SER A 209 -9.43 -6.43 -14.11
C SER A 209 -8.55 -7.18 -13.10
N GLN A 210 -9.12 -8.06 -12.28
CA GLN A 210 -8.38 -8.89 -11.31
C GLN A 210 -7.44 -9.93 -11.96
N TYR A 211 -7.57 -10.17 -13.26
CA TYR A 211 -6.75 -11.13 -14.02
C TYR A 211 -5.54 -10.46 -14.73
N ILE A 212 -5.32 -9.17 -14.46
CA ILE A 212 -4.11 -8.44 -14.85
C ILE A 212 -2.98 -8.82 -13.87
N PRO A 213 -1.87 -9.45 -14.32
CA PRO A 213 -0.73 -9.72 -13.44
C PRO A 213 -0.08 -8.43 -12.95
N ARG A 214 0.14 -8.36 -11.64
CA ARG A 214 0.68 -7.22 -10.87
C ARG A 214 1.61 -7.77 -9.77
N GLY A 215 2.44 -6.92 -9.16
CA GLY A 215 3.52 -7.41 -8.29
C GLY A 215 4.53 -8.27 -9.06
N HIS A 216 5.21 -9.18 -8.36
CA HIS A 216 6.21 -10.08 -8.96
C HIS A 216 5.71 -10.95 -10.14
N TYR A 217 4.39 -11.10 -10.32
CA TYR A 217 3.84 -11.90 -11.41
C TYR A 217 3.95 -11.24 -12.80
N THR A 218 4.46 -10.02 -12.91
CA THR A 218 4.86 -9.40 -14.19
C THR A 218 6.13 -10.02 -14.78
N ARG A 219 7.04 -10.55 -13.93
CA ARG A 219 8.44 -10.83 -14.26
C ARG A 219 8.65 -11.81 -15.42
N ASN A 220 7.93 -12.94 -15.42
CA ASN A 220 8.04 -13.96 -16.48
C ASN A 220 6.69 -14.59 -16.80
N ASP A 221 6.62 -15.34 -17.91
CA ASP A 221 5.36 -15.93 -18.37
C ASP A 221 4.87 -17.10 -17.50
N LYS A 222 5.76 -17.81 -16.79
CA LYS A 222 5.38 -18.89 -15.84
C LYS A 222 4.54 -18.30 -14.70
N PHE A 223 4.99 -17.19 -14.11
CA PHE A 223 4.23 -16.46 -13.09
C PHE A 223 2.94 -15.85 -13.65
N LYS A 224 2.93 -15.26 -14.86
CA LYS A 224 1.68 -14.72 -15.47
C LYS A 224 0.61 -15.79 -15.70
N ARG A 225 1.03 -17.02 -16.00
CA ARG A 225 0.16 -18.21 -16.17
C ARG A 225 -0.40 -18.66 -14.82
N PHE A 226 0.48 -18.88 -13.85
CA PHE A 226 0.14 -19.25 -12.47
C PHE A 226 -0.83 -18.25 -11.84
N PHE A 227 -0.52 -16.94 -11.92
CA PHE A 227 -1.36 -15.85 -11.42
C PHE A 227 -2.80 -15.99 -11.93
N LYS A 228 -2.99 -16.16 -13.25
CA LYS A 228 -4.32 -16.19 -13.84
C LYS A 228 -5.09 -17.47 -13.47
N ALA A 229 -4.42 -18.61 -13.39
CA ALA A 229 -5.03 -19.87 -12.96
C ALA A 229 -5.45 -19.84 -11.47
N MET A 230 -4.59 -19.32 -10.59
CA MET A 230 -4.89 -19.19 -9.16
C MET A 230 -5.94 -18.09 -8.89
N MET A 231 -5.91 -16.96 -9.60
CA MET A 231 -6.98 -15.96 -9.51
C MET A 231 -8.32 -16.54 -9.96
N TRP A 232 -8.36 -17.33 -11.03
CA TRP A 232 -9.58 -18.01 -11.47
C TRP A 232 -10.14 -18.97 -10.41
N PHE A 233 -9.29 -19.83 -9.83
CA PHE A 233 -9.69 -20.77 -8.77
C PHE A 233 -10.00 -20.12 -7.41
N GLY A 234 -9.49 -18.92 -7.16
CA GLY A 234 -9.82 -18.11 -5.99
C GLY A 234 -11.07 -17.26 -6.15
N ARG A 235 -11.32 -16.70 -7.35
CA ARG A 235 -12.42 -15.76 -7.59
C ARG A 235 -13.73 -16.38 -8.03
N MET A 236 -13.73 -17.55 -8.66
CA MET A 236 -14.97 -18.21 -9.06
C MET A 236 -15.48 -19.15 -7.96
N GLY A 237 -16.60 -18.76 -7.35
CA GLY A 237 -17.34 -19.55 -6.37
C GLY A 237 -18.56 -20.27 -6.96
N PHE A 238 -18.86 -21.43 -6.38
CA PHE A 238 -20.01 -22.28 -6.69
C PHE A 238 -21.04 -22.10 -5.56
N ARG A 239 -22.08 -21.30 -5.79
CA ARG A 239 -22.94 -20.77 -4.70
C ARG A 239 -23.97 -21.81 -4.24
N LEU A 240 -24.12 -21.93 -2.93
CA LEU A 240 -25.01 -22.91 -2.29
C LEU A 240 -26.50 -22.66 -2.57
N LYS A 241 -26.87 -21.45 -2.99
CA LYS A 241 -28.24 -21.11 -3.46
C LYS A 241 -28.60 -21.64 -4.85
N SER A 242 -27.69 -22.36 -5.52
CA SER A 242 -27.86 -22.88 -6.87
C SER A 242 -27.60 -24.38 -6.87
N GLU A 243 -28.65 -25.17 -7.16
CA GLU A 243 -28.57 -26.63 -7.20
C GLU A 243 -27.47 -27.12 -8.17
N SER A 244 -27.41 -26.52 -9.36
CA SER A 244 -26.43 -26.89 -10.39
C SER A 244 -25.00 -26.54 -9.97
N GLU A 245 -24.77 -25.39 -9.32
CA GLU A 245 -23.44 -25.03 -8.79
C GLU A 245 -23.05 -25.90 -7.59
N THR A 246 -23.99 -26.24 -6.71
CA THR A 246 -23.75 -27.12 -5.56
C THR A 246 -23.40 -28.53 -6.02
N LEU A 247 -24.13 -29.09 -6.99
CA LEU A 247 -23.80 -30.39 -7.59
C LEU A 247 -22.44 -30.35 -8.31
N SER A 248 -22.12 -29.26 -9.02
CA SER A 248 -20.77 -29.05 -9.58
C SER A 248 -19.68 -29.18 -8.51
N ALA A 249 -19.84 -28.51 -7.36
CA ALA A 249 -18.89 -28.57 -6.26
C ALA A 249 -18.79 -29.95 -5.59
N ILE A 250 -19.90 -30.69 -5.46
CA ILE A 250 -19.88 -32.09 -5.00
C ILE A 250 -19.11 -32.96 -5.99
N LEU A 251 -19.31 -32.79 -7.30
CA LEU A 251 -18.59 -33.51 -8.35
C LEU A 251 -17.08 -33.19 -8.38
N ILE A 252 -16.69 -31.93 -8.12
CA ILE A 252 -15.27 -31.55 -7.92
C ILE A 252 -14.70 -32.28 -6.70
N THR A 253 -15.46 -32.32 -5.61
CA THR A 253 -15.05 -32.95 -4.36
C THR A 253 -14.89 -34.47 -4.52
N ALA A 254 -15.77 -35.12 -5.28
CA ALA A 254 -15.71 -36.54 -5.61
C ALA A 254 -14.50 -36.85 -6.52
N ALA A 255 -14.28 -36.08 -7.58
CA ALA A 255 -13.12 -36.24 -8.47
C ALA A 255 -11.78 -36.20 -7.69
N LEU A 256 -11.69 -35.34 -6.66
CA LEU A 256 -10.55 -35.19 -5.77
C LEU A 256 -10.29 -36.37 -4.79
N GLN A 257 -11.20 -37.34 -4.66
CA GLN A 257 -11.01 -38.47 -3.72
C GLN A 257 -10.06 -39.56 -4.26
N GLY A 258 -9.86 -39.62 -5.57
CA GLY A 258 -9.00 -40.64 -6.20
C GLY A 258 -7.55 -40.21 -6.42
N GLU A 259 -6.81 -41.08 -7.11
CA GLU A 259 -5.37 -40.96 -7.34
C GLU A 259 -5.00 -40.39 -8.72
N THR A 260 -3.76 -39.90 -8.84
CA THR A 260 -3.05 -39.56 -10.07
C THR A 260 -2.69 -40.82 -10.88
N GLY A 261 -2.21 -40.63 -12.11
CA GLY A 261 -1.67 -41.71 -12.95
C GLY A 261 -0.49 -42.51 -12.36
N ASP A 262 0.22 -41.97 -11.35
CA ASP A 262 1.29 -42.64 -10.59
C ASP A 262 0.86 -43.21 -9.22
N GLY A 263 -0.43 -43.11 -8.85
CA GLY A 263 -1.00 -43.69 -7.63
C GLY A 263 -0.90 -42.79 -6.38
N ARG A 264 -0.60 -41.50 -6.55
CA ARG A 264 -0.58 -40.49 -5.47
C ARG A 264 -1.99 -39.90 -5.31
N PRO A 265 -2.58 -39.82 -4.11
CA PRO A 265 -3.90 -39.21 -3.91
C PRO A 265 -3.97 -37.74 -4.38
N LEU A 266 -5.00 -37.38 -5.15
CA LEU A 266 -5.18 -35.99 -5.63
C LEU A 266 -5.46 -35.01 -4.49
N MET A 267 -6.03 -35.48 -3.38
CA MET A 267 -6.18 -34.69 -2.17
C MET A 267 -4.83 -34.23 -1.59
N GLU A 268 -3.77 -35.05 -1.69
CA GLU A 268 -2.41 -34.68 -1.26
C GLU A 268 -1.80 -33.64 -2.22
N LEU A 269 -2.00 -33.80 -3.52
CA LEU A 269 -1.57 -32.84 -4.54
C LEU A 269 -2.26 -31.46 -4.38
N TRP A 270 -3.53 -31.44 -3.99
CA TRP A 270 -4.26 -30.21 -3.64
C TRP A 270 -3.75 -29.63 -2.30
N ASP A 271 -3.53 -30.47 -1.28
CA ASP A 271 -3.04 -30.07 0.03
C ASP A 271 -1.62 -29.45 -0.03
N GLU A 272 -0.73 -29.93 -0.90
CA GLU A 272 0.63 -29.39 -1.07
C GLU A 272 0.67 -27.99 -1.70
N ILE A 273 -0.38 -27.56 -2.39
CA ILE A 273 -0.56 -26.17 -2.83
C ILE A 273 -1.31 -25.37 -1.75
N TYR A 274 -2.32 -25.98 -1.14
CA TYR A 274 -3.25 -25.31 -0.23
C TYR A 274 -2.64 -25.03 1.15
N GLU A 275 -2.08 -26.02 1.84
CA GLU A 275 -1.61 -25.86 3.22
C GLU A 275 -0.39 -24.93 3.37
N PRO A 276 0.61 -24.91 2.47
CA PRO A 276 1.69 -23.92 2.52
C PRO A 276 1.20 -22.49 2.32
N THR A 277 0.25 -22.26 1.40
CA THR A 277 -0.32 -20.91 1.19
C THR A 277 -1.23 -20.49 2.35
N VAL A 278 -1.83 -21.44 3.09
CA VAL A 278 -2.51 -21.15 4.36
C VAL A 278 -1.51 -20.78 5.48
N PHE A 279 -0.35 -21.44 5.57
CA PHE A 279 0.70 -21.11 6.56
C PHE A 279 1.29 -19.70 6.37
N PHE A 280 1.44 -19.26 5.11
CA PHE A 280 1.90 -17.89 4.82
C PHE A 280 0.81 -16.85 5.15
N VAL A 281 -0.44 -17.09 4.71
CA VAL A 281 -1.44 -16.03 4.58
C VAL A 281 -2.65 -16.21 5.49
N GLY A 282 -3.26 -17.40 5.49
CA GLY A 282 -4.48 -17.70 6.24
C GLY A 282 -5.40 -18.68 5.53
N LYS A 283 -6.42 -19.14 6.26
CA LYS A 283 -7.50 -19.96 5.69
C LYS A 283 -8.38 -19.10 4.79
N SER A 284 -9.05 -19.71 3.82
CA SER A 284 -10.21 -19.07 3.17
C SER A 284 -11.41 -19.12 4.12
N ASP A 285 -12.24 -18.09 4.12
CA ASP A 285 -13.56 -18.05 4.77
C ASP A 285 -14.70 -18.51 3.85
N ASP A 286 -14.39 -18.92 2.62
CA ASP A 286 -15.27 -19.70 1.75
C ASP A 286 -15.26 -21.20 2.09
N LEU A 287 -16.29 -21.94 1.68
CA LEU A 287 -16.32 -23.40 1.88
C LEU A 287 -15.36 -24.09 0.90
N THR A 288 -14.71 -25.16 1.37
CA THR A 288 -13.61 -25.83 0.65
C THR A 288 -13.90 -27.30 0.39
N VAL A 289 -13.00 -27.98 -0.35
CA VAL A 289 -13.01 -29.43 -0.57
C VAL A 289 -13.17 -30.21 0.74
N ARG A 290 -12.39 -29.87 1.78
CA ARG A 290 -12.46 -30.54 3.09
C ARG A 290 -13.87 -30.43 3.71
N HIS A 291 -14.51 -29.27 3.59
CA HIS A 291 -15.88 -29.03 4.07
C HIS A 291 -16.92 -29.83 3.28
N TYR A 292 -16.85 -29.77 1.94
CA TYR A 292 -17.78 -30.50 1.08
C TYR A 292 -17.63 -32.02 1.21
N ALA A 293 -16.40 -32.53 1.34
CA ALA A 293 -16.14 -33.97 1.54
C ALA A 293 -16.71 -34.48 2.86
N LYS A 294 -16.67 -33.67 3.93
CA LYS A 294 -17.32 -34.00 5.21
C LYS A 294 -18.84 -34.14 5.04
N VAL A 295 -19.50 -33.12 4.52
CA VAL A 295 -20.97 -33.15 4.33
C VAL A 295 -21.37 -34.25 3.34
N ALA A 296 -20.57 -34.50 2.30
CA ALA A 296 -20.84 -35.57 1.35
C ALA A 296 -20.83 -36.95 2.02
N ARG A 297 -19.84 -37.22 2.89
CA ARG A 297 -19.78 -38.49 3.64
C ARG A 297 -20.93 -38.65 4.64
N GLU A 298 -21.43 -37.55 5.23
CA GLU A 298 -22.59 -37.55 6.13
C GLU A 298 -23.93 -37.73 5.39
N VAL A 299 -24.02 -37.30 4.12
CA VAL A 299 -25.23 -37.35 3.29
C VAL A 299 -25.35 -38.63 2.46
N TYR A 300 -24.27 -38.99 1.77
CA TYR A 300 -24.22 -40.07 0.77
C TYR A 300 -23.53 -41.35 1.27
N GLY A 301 -22.71 -41.26 2.32
CA GLY A 301 -21.91 -42.37 2.86
C GLY A 301 -20.41 -42.22 2.59
N PRO A 302 -19.55 -43.07 3.18
CA PRO A 302 -18.10 -42.89 3.15
C PRO A 302 -17.51 -42.93 1.73
N SER A 303 -18.05 -43.79 0.87
CA SER A 303 -17.70 -43.93 -0.56
C SER A 303 -18.69 -43.16 -1.45
N PHE A 304 -18.86 -41.86 -1.20
CA PHE A 304 -19.78 -41.02 -1.99
C PHE A 304 -19.28 -40.80 -3.42
N ASP A 305 -17.97 -40.95 -3.62
CA ASP A 305 -17.21 -40.83 -4.86
C ASP A 305 -17.41 -42.01 -5.83
N ASP A 306 -17.86 -43.16 -5.35
CA ASP A 306 -18.33 -44.29 -6.19
C ASP A 306 -19.71 -44.01 -6.85
N LEU A 307 -20.44 -42.97 -6.43
CA LEU A 307 -21.79 -42.68 -6.92
C LEU A 307 -21.77 -41.98 -8.29
N SER A 308 -22.76 -42.29 -9.13
CA SER A 308 -22.94 -41.53 -10.37
C SER A 308 -23.37 -40.08 -10.08
N PRO A 309 -23.07 -39.14 -11.00
CA PRO A 309 -23.54 -37.75 -10.89
C PRO A 309 -25.05 -37.58 -10.71
N ASP A 310 -25.84 -38.51 -11.25
CA ASP A 310 -27.30 -38.53 -11.07
C ASP A 310 -27.70 -39.05 -9.67
N GLN A 311 -27.00 -40.04 -9.12
CA GLN A 311 -27.22 -40.49 -7.74
C GLN A 311 -26.83 -39.41 -6.71
N MET A 312 -25.76 -38.65 -6.98
CA MET A 312 -25.43 -37.46 -6.18
C MET A 312 -26.54 -36.39 -6.26
N ALA A 313 -27.16 -36.21 -7.43
CA ALA A 313 -28.25 -35.26 -7.60
C ALA A 313 -29.51 -35.62 -6.78
N GLU A 314 -29.82 -36.91 -6.59
CA GLU A 314 -30.96 -37.37 -5.76
C GLU A 314 -30.85 -36.90 -4.29
N GLY A 315 -29.65 -36.91 -3.71
CA GLY A 315 -29.40 -36.48 -2.32
C GLY A 315 -29.20 -34.97 -2.13
N LEU A 316 -29.16 -34.19 -3.22
CA LEU A 316 -28.69 -32.80 -3.23
C LEU A 316 -29.43 -31.86 -2.26
N ASN A 317 -30.74 -32.01 -2.11
CA ASN A 317 -31.53 -31.21 -1.16
C ASN A 317 -31.08 -31.41 0.30
N ARG A 318 -30.73 -32.64 0.68
CA ARG A 318 -30.20 -32.93 2.03
C ARG A 318 -28.79 -32.36 2.19
N PHE A 319 -27.97 -32.42 1.14
CA PHE A 319 -26.65 -31.78 1.14
C PHE A 319 -26.74 -30.27 1.35
N ILE A 320 -27.65 -29.59 0.64
CA ILE A 320 -27.86 -28.14 0.77
C ILE A 320 -28.29 -27.76 2.21
N GLU A 321 -29.20 -28.50 2.84
CA GLU A 321 -29.66 -28.22 4.21
C GLU A 321 -28.61 -28.47 5.30
N GLU A 322 -27.66 -29.39 5.07
CA GLU A 322 -26.52 -29.59 5.98
C GLU A 322 -25.41 -28.56 5.71
N ALA A 323 -25.05 -28.30 4.46
CA ALA A 323 -24.04 -27.31 4.08
C ALA A 323 -24.43 -25.86 4.47
N LYS A 324 -25.74 -25.55 4.57
CA LYS A 324 -26.23 -24.28 5.12
C LYS A 324 -25.77 -24.03 6.56
N ARG A 325 -25.53 -25.09 7.35
CA ARG A 325 -25.12 -25.04 8.77
C ARG A 325 -23.62 -24.84 8.99
N LEU A 326 -22.83 -24.89 7.92
CA LEU A 326 -21.42 -24.51 7.96
C LEU A 326 -21.27 -22.99 8.18
N GLU A 327 -20.06 -22.51 8.38
CA GLU A 327 -19.79 -21.08 8.63
C GLU A 327 -20.12 -20.20 7.40
N ASP A 328 -20.38 -18.90 7.65
CA ASP A 328 -20.69 -17.91 6.62
C ASP A 328 -19.43 -17.09 6.26
N PRO A 329 -19.22 -16.71 4.99
CA PRO A 329 -18.10 -15.86 4.60
C PRO A 329 -18.18 -14.48 5.27
N LEU A 330 -17.03 -14.01 5.76
CA LEU A 330 -16.88 -12.80 6.56
C LEU A 330 -16.41 -11.59 5.73
N ILE A 331 -15.71 -11.84 4.63
CA ILE A 331 -15.23 -10.84 3.68
C ILE A 331 -16.03 -10.94 2.38
N ASN A 332 -16.47 -9.79 1.83
CA ASN A 332 -17.12 -9.78 0.52
C ASN A 332 -16.09 -9.65 -0.62
N SER A 333 -15.84 -10.75 -1.34
CA SER A 333 -14.98 -10.81 -2.53
C SER A 333 -15.74 -10.60 -3.87
N SER A 334 -17.05 -10.34 -3.80
CA SER A 334 -18.00 -10.45 -4.92
C SER A 334 -18.87 -9.21 -5.12
N ILE A 335 -19.45 -9.05 -6.32
CA ILE A 335 -20.28 -7.89 -6.68
C ILE A 335 -21.74 -8.16 -6.30
N ILE A 336 -22.14 -7.74 -5.10
CA ILE A 336 -23.51 -7.84 -4.57
C ILE A 336 -24.26 -6.49 -4.72
N LEU A 337 -25.59 -6.53 -4.72
CA LEU A 337 -26.44 -5.33 -4.74
C LEU A 337 -26.71 -4.80 -3.32
N GLU A 338 -26.95 -3.51 -3.18
CA GLU A 338 -27.34 -2.88 -1.90
C GLU A 338 -28.58 -3.58 -1.30
N GLY A 339 -28.54 -3.86 0.01
CA GLY A 339 -29.62 -4.56 0.72
C GLY A 339 -29.65 -6.08 0.55
N SER A 340 -28.74 -6.67 -0.23
CA SER A 340 -28.57 -8.13 -0.31
C SER A 340 -27.92 -8.67 0.96
N ASP A 341 -28.32 -9.86 1.41
CA ASP A 341 -27.59 -10.57 2.45
C ASP A 341 -26.32 -11.24 1.88
N LEU A 342 -25.18 -11.05 2.56
CA LEU A 342 -23.89 -11.52 2.06
C LEU A 342 -23.82 -13.04 1.97
N ALA A 343 -24.28 -13.75 3.02
CA ALA A 343 -24.23 -15.20 3.07
C ALA A 343 -25.18 -15.80 2.02
N ALA A 344 -26.40 -15.30 1.89
CA ALA A 344 -27.35 -15.76 0.88
C ALA A 344 -26.85 -15.55 -0.56
N GLU A 345 -26.09 -14.48 -0.82
CA GLU A 345 -25.54 -14.20 -2.16
C GLU A 345 -24.25 -14.96 -2.48
N THR A 346 -23.35 -15.12 -1.50
CA THR A 346 -21.96 -15.55 -1.75
C THR A 346 -21.55 -16.89 -1.13
N LYS A 347 -22.26 -17.40 -0.10
CA LYS A 347 -21.91 -18.68 0.55
C LYS A 347 -21.88 -19.80 -0.47
N GLY A 348 -20.73 -20.47 -0.59
CA GLY A 348 -20.47 -21.42 -1.65
C GLY A 348 -19.12 -22.10 -1.51
N PHE A 349 -18.86 -23.02 -2.41
CA PHE A 349 -17.58 -23.73 -2.54
C PHE A 349 -16.59 -22.93 -3.40
N ARG A 350 -15.31 -22.97 -3.05
CA ARG A 350 -14.19 -22.56 -3.91
C ARG A 350 -13.10 -23.62 -3.95
N PHE A 351 -12.48 -23.77 -5.12
CA PHE A 351 -11.41 -24.76 -5.33
C PHE A 351 -10.09 -24.31 -4.69
N MET A 352 -9.70 -23.04 -4.84
CA MET A 352 -8.55 -22.43 -4.16
C MET A 352 -8.92 -21.04 -3.60
N GLY A 353 -10.01 -20.99 -2.80
CA GLY A 353 -10.66 -19.75 -2.35
C GLY A 353 -9.73 -18.68 -1.76
N GLN A 354 -10.09 -17.40 -1.93
CA GLN A 354 -9.27 -16.29 -1.46
C GLN A 354 -9.08 -16.35 0.06
N ARG A 355 -7.87 -16.08 0.56
CA ARG A 355 -7.57 -16.17 2.00
C ARG A 355 -8.19 -15.00 2.77
N PHE A 356 -8.74 -15.30 3.95
CA PHE A 356 -9.14 -14.30 4.93
C PHE A 356 -7.89 -13.60 5.48
N ILE A 357 -7.82 -12.27 5.33
CA ILE A 357 -6.84 -11.41 5.99
C ILE A 357 -7.55 -10.37 6.88
N PRO A 358 -7.13 -10.21 8.14
CA PRO A 358 -7.87 -9.47 9.17
C PRO A 358 -8.13 -8.00 8.82
N ASP A 359 -7.20 -7.33 8.15
CA ASP A 359 -7.30 -5.92 7.77
C ASP A 359 -8.25 -5.69 6.58
N SER A 360 -8.35 -6.64 5.62
CA SER A 360 -9.44 -6.62 4.63
C SER A 360 -10.81 -6.86 5.27
N TYR A 361 -10.89 -7.61 6.37
CA TYR A 361 -12.10 -7.65 7.20
C TYR A 361 -12.33 -6.32 7.94
N MET A 362 -11.30 -5.66 8.50
CA MET A 362 -11.43 -4.32 9.10
C MET A 362 -11.99 -3.32 8.09
N PHE A 363 -11.46 -3.29 6.86
CA PHE A 363 -11.96 -2.47 5.76
C PHE A 363 -13.41 -2.82 5.40
N THR A 364 -13.74 -4.11 5.23
CA THR A 364 -15.13 -4.57 4.99
C THR A 364 -16.08 -4.13 6.10
N GLN A 365 -15.59 -4.04 7.34
CA GLN A 365 -16.33 -3.59 8.50
C GLN A 365 -16.36 -2.05 8.67
N LEU A 366 -15.64 -1.28 7.85
CA LEU A 366 -15.52 0.19 7.95
C LEU A 366 -15.89 0.94 6.65
N VAL A 367 -16.61 0.28 5.74
CA VAL A 367 -17.21 0.88 4.53
C VAL A 367 -18.75 0.78 4.54
N HIS A 368 -19.40 1.24 3.47
CA HIS A 368 -20.85 1.55 3.37
C HIS A 368 -21.79 0.57 4.08
N SER A 369 -21.55 -0.74 3.94
CA SER A 369 -22.37 -1.82 4.51
C SER A 369 -22.47 -1.80 6.05
N ARG A 370 -21.52 -1.13 6.73
CA ARG A 370 -21.45 -0.99 8.19
C ARG A 370 -21.28 0.47 8.65
N VAL A 371 -20.69 1.32 7.82
CA VAL A 371 -20.46 2.75 8.08
C VAL A 371 -21.05 3.55 6.91
N ARG A 372 -22.22 4.17 7.12
CA ARG A 372 -23.06 4.68 6.04
C ARG A 372 -22.34 5.77 5.23
N ASN A 373 -22.47 5.70 3.91
CA ASN A 373 -21.86 6.62 2.92
C ASN A 373 -20.32 6.58 2.82
N ARG A 374 -19.60 5.76 3.61
CA ARG A 374 -18.14 5.63 3.52
C ARG A 374 -17.76 4.62 2.43
N LEU A 375 -17.36 5.08 1.25
CA LEU A 375 -17.09 4.20 0.09
C LEU A 375 -15.66 3.65 0.04
N LEU A 376 -14.70 4.31 0.70
CA LEU A 376 -13.29 3.90 0.74
C LEU A 376 -12.78 3.97 2.18
N PRO A 377 -11.95 3.00 2.63
CA PRO A 377 -11.23 3.05 3.90
C PRO A 377 -9.90 3.81 3.77
N LYS A 378 -9.09 3.80 4.82
CA LYS A 378 -7.70 4.32 4.86
C LYS A 378 -6.77 3.34 5.56
N GLY A 379 -5.48 3.31 5.24
CA GLY A 379 -4.50 2.45 5.94
C GLY A 379 -4.44 2.72 7.46
N LEU A 380 -4.66 3.98 7.86
CA LEU A 380 -4.81 4.37 9.26
C LEU A 380 -5.96 3.66 9.99
N ASP A 381 -7.04 3.22 9.30
CA ASP A 381 -8.13 2.46 9.93
C ASP A 381 -7.58 1.18 10.57
N VAL A 382 -6.64 0.50 9.90
CA VAL A 382 -5.97 -0.72 10.38
C VAL A 382 -5.20 -0.40 11.66
N MET A 383 -4.37 0.65 11.63
CA MET A 383 -3.53 1.04 12.77
C MET A 383 -4.36 1.50 13.97
N ALA A 384 -5.50 2.17 13.73
CA ALA A 384 -6.44 2.54 14.77
C ALA A 384 -7.10 1.30 15.40
N VAL A 385 -7.56 0.33 14.59
CA VAL A 385 -8.13 -0.94 15.08
C VAL A 385 -7.11 -1.79 15.83
N LEU A 386 -5.86 -1.85 15.37
CA LEU A 386 -4.74 -2.51 16.06
C LEU A 386 -4.31 -1.81 17.38
N GLY A 387 -4.88 -0.64 17.68
CA GLY A 387 -4.80 0.00 18.99
C GLY A 387 -4.32 1.45 18.98
N SER A 388 -3.80 1.98 17.87
CA SER A 388 -3.22 3.34 17.85
C SER A 388 -4.25 4.44 18.07
N ASP A 389 -4.17 5.12 19.21
CA ASP A 389 -4.93 6.36 19.43
C ASP A 389 -4.51 7.46 18.45
N ARG A 390 -3.21 7.54 18.09
CA ARG A 390 -2.72 8.54 17.15
C ARG A 390 -3.30 8.38 15.74
N ALA A 391 -3.44 7.15 15.25
CA ALA A 391 -4.13 6.92 13.98
C ALA A 391 -5.60 7.36 14.03
N TYR A 392 -6.29 7.11 15.16
CA TYR A 392 -7.67 7.53 15.38
C TYR A 392 -7.83 9.06 15.49
N GLU A 393 -6.89 9.75 16.13
CA GLU A 393 -6.80 11.21 16.15
C GLU A 393 -6.63 11.80 14.74
N ILE A 394 -5.79 11.22 13.89
CA ILE A 394 -5.59 11.70 12.51
C ILE A 394 -6.84 11.45 11.66
N LEU A 395 -7.47 10.28 11.80
CA LEU A 395 -8.71 9.94 11.09
C LEU A 395 -9.87 10.89 11.43
N THR A 396 -10.01 11.29 12.70
CA THR A 396 -11.11 12.18 13.14
C THR A 396 -10.73 13.66 13.02
N GLY A 397 -9.56 14.08 13.50
CA GLY A 397 -9.12 15.48 13.52
C GLY A 397 -8.69 16.05 12.17
N LEU A 398 -7.95 15.28 11.34
CA LEU A 398 -7.47 15.74 10.03
C LEU A 398 -8.40 15.30 8.90
N TYR A 399 -8.75 14.01 8.83
CA TYR A 399 -9.57 13.47 7.74
C TYR A 399 -11.09 13.61 7.95
N ASN A 400 -11.54 13.93 9.18
CA ASN A 400 -12.95 14.11 9.54
C ASN A 400 -13.80 12.88 9.15
N GLU A 401 -13.31 11.68 9.47
CA GLU A 401 -13.96 10.41 9.13
C GLU A 401 -15.15 10.09 10.05
N ASP A 402 -15.22 10.69 11.24
CA ASP A 402 -16.38 10.64 12.14
C ASP A 402 -17.63 11.34 11.60
N ARG A 403 -17.51 12.13 10.51
CA ARG A 403 -18.65 12.59 9.70
C ARG A 403 -19.54 11.46 9.19
N PHE A 404 -19.00 10.25 9.02
CA PHE A 404 -19.71 9.12 8.43
C PHE A 404 -20.61 8.42 9.47
N PRO A 405 -21.94 8.38 9.28
CA PRO A 405 -22.84 7.87 10.31
C PRO A 405 -22.56 6.41 10.68
N GLY A 406 -22.22 6.20 11.96
CA GLY A 406 -21.89 4.90 12.54
C GLY A 406 -20.39 4.63 12.72
N TYR A 407 -19.50 5.43 12.11
CA TYR A 407 -18.05 5.21 12.09
C TYR A 407 -17.45 4.97 13.49
N VAL A 408 -17.58 5.96 14.39
CA VAL A 408 -17.03 5.93 15.76
C VAL A 408 -17.40 4.64 16.50
N ARG A 409 -18.70 4.32 16.56
CA ARG A 409 -19.20 3.10 17.22
C ARG A 409 -18.62 1.82 16.62
N GLN A 410 -18.45 1.78 15.30
CA GLN A 410 -17.99 0.59 14.59
C GLN A 410 -16.47 0.39 14.71
N ILE A 411 -15.68 1.47 14.70
CA ILE A 411 -14.24 1.39 14.92
C ILE A 411 -13.91 1.12 16.41
N GLU A 412 -14.66 1.69 17.36
CA GLU A 412 -14.59 1.31 18.79
C GLU A 412 -14.90 -0.18 19.00
N ARG A 413 -15.94 -0.70 18.34
CA ARG A 413 -16.28 -2.13 18.38
C ARG A 413 -15.14 -3.00 17.85
N LEU A 414 -14.48 -2.60 16.77
CA LEU A 414 -13.35 -3.32 16.19
C LEU A 414 -12.11 -3.24 17.09
N ARG A 415 -11.76 -2.07 17.65
CA ARG A 415 -10.69 -1.91 18.64
C ARG A 415 -10.90 -2.85 19.82
N GLY A 416 -12.11 -2.86 20.38
CA GLY A 416 -12.49 -3.78 21.46
C GLY A 416 -12.45 -5.27 21.06
N GLN A 417 -12.82 -5.61 19.83
CA GLN A 417 -12.75 -6.99 19.32
C GLN A 417 -11.29 -7.46 19.20
N TYR A 418 -10.43 -6.69 18.51
CA TYR A 418 -9.05 -7.07 18.25
C TYR A 418 -8.16 -7.08 19.51
N ALA A 419 -8.38 -6.16 20.45
CA ALA A 419 -7.68 -6.13 21.74
C ALA A 419 -7.96 -7.36 22.64
N ASN A 420 -9.05 -8.09 22.39
CA ASN A 420 -9.45 -9.28 23.15
C ASN A 420 -9.26 -10.60 22.36
N LEU A 421 -8.58 -10.58 21.21
CA LEU A 421 -8.25 -11.81 20.49
C LEU A 421 -7.17 -12.62 21.23
N PRO A 422 -7.32 -13.95 21.32
CA PRO A 422 -6.42 -14.80 22.10
C PRO A 422 -5.07 -15.01 21.40
N SER A 423 -4.06 -15.49 22.13
CA SER A 423 -2.68 -15.58 21.63
C SER A 423 -2.54 -16.52 20.43
N GLU A 424 -3.35 -17.56 20.41
CA GLU A 424 -3.49 -18.56 19.35
C GLU A 424 -3.84 -17.92 18.00
N VAL A 425 -4.69 -16.87 18.00
CA VAL A 425 -5.11 -16.15 16.78
C VAL A 425 -4.00 -15.23 16.28
N TRP A 426 -3.23 -14.62 17.18
CA TRP A 426 -2.07 -13.78 16.81
C TRP A 426 -0.82 -14.58 16.45
N ALA A 427 -0.74 -15.84 16.88
CA ALA A 427 0.34 -16.77 16.52
C ALA A 427 0.04 -17.60 15.27
N GLN A 428 -1.23 -17.68 14.83
CA GLN A 428 -1.69 -18.75 13.92
C GLN A 428 -0.86 -18.93 12.64
N ASN A 429 -0.42 -17.84 12.02
CA ASN A 429 0.30 -17.87 10.75
C ASN A 429 1.21 -16.64 10.60
N LEU A 430 1.98 -16.58 9.51
CA LEU A 430 2.97 -15.52 9.30
C LEU A 430 2.31 -14.12 9.17
N TYR A 431 1.21 -14.00 8.43
CA TYR A 431 0.48 -12.74 8.25
C TYR A 431 -0.03 -12.11 9.56
N TRP A 432 -0.77 -12.89 10.37
CA TRP A 432 -1.30 -12.41 11.65
C TRP A 432 -0.18 -12.09 12.65
N ASN A 433 0.89 -12.88 12.63
CA ASN A 433 2.02 -12.68 13.53
C ASN A 433 2.88 -11.46 13.14
N TRP A 434 2.96 -11.10 11.86
CA TRP A 434 3.58 -9.85 11.40
C TRP A 434 2.78 -8.64 11.88
N LEU A 435 1.44 -8.61 11.75
CA LEU A 435 0.63 -7.53 12.32
C LEU A 435 0.83 -7.38 13.84
N TYR A 436 0.98 -8.51 14.55
CA TYR A 436 1.37 -8.54 15.96
C TYR A 436 2.80 -8.01 16.21
N CYS A 437 3.75 -8.18 15.28
CA CYS A 437 5.08 -7.57 15.34
C CYS A 437 5.06 -6.04 15.17
N LEU A 438 4.09 -5.47 14.45
CA LEU A 438 3.97 -4.01 14.24
C LEU A 438 3.39 -3.26 15.46
N MET A 439 2.55 -3.91 16.27
CA MET A 439 1.87 -3.30 17.43
C MET A 439 2.76 -2.46 18.37
N PRO A 440 4.02 -2.81 18.69
CA PRO A 440 4.90 -1.99 19.53
C PRO A 440 5.20 -0.58 18.98
N LEU A 441 5.07 -0.36 17.67
CA LEU A 441 5.21 0.97 17.05
C LEU A 441 4.02 1.89 17.39
N LEU A 442 2.87 1.30 17.75
CA LEU A 442 1.62 2.04 17.96
C LEU A 442 1.49 2.62 19.39
N GLU A 443 2.40 2.28 20.30
CA GLU A 443 2.46 2.82 21.67
C GLU A 443 3.08 4.23 21.70
N ARG A 444 2.35 5.24 22.21
CA ARG A 444 2.95 6.53 22.59
C ARG A 444 4.02 6.32 23.68
N LYS A 445 5.27 6.71 23.42
CA LYS A 445 6.41 6.46 24.31
C LYS A 445 6.46 7.49 25.46
N GLY A 446 6.56 7.00 26.69
CA GLY A 446 6.43 7.81 27.91
C GLY A 446 7.75 8.37 28.47
N GLY A 447 7.74 8.72 29.76
CA GLY A 447 8.95 9.04 30.51
C GLY A 447 9.94 7.87 30.51
N GLY A 448 11.25 8.17 30.59
CA GLY A 448 12.32 7.19 30.59
C GLY A 448 12.78 6.69 29.20
N TYR A 449 11.98 6.87 28.14
CA TYR A 449 12.47 6.76 26.75
C TYR A 449 13.34 7.98 26.40
N PRO A 450 14.21 7.95 25.37
CA PRO A 450 14.90 9.16 24.88
C PRO A 450 13.95 10.29 24.50
N SER A 451 14.36 11.55 24.68
CA SER A 451 13.50 12.73 24.44
C SER A 451 12.91 12.77 23.02
N PHE A 452 13.65 12.30 22.01
CA PHE A 452 13.18 12.29 20.62
C PHE A 452 11.96 11.39 20.39
N MET A 453 11.69 10.40 21.26
CA MET A 453 10.56 9.47 21.11
C MET A 453 9.26 9.95 21.76
N ARG A 454 9.31 10.97 22.63
CA ARG A 454 8.21 11.33 23.56
C ARG A 454 7.17 12.30 22.95
N ASN A 455 7.27 12.59 21.66
CA ASN A 455 6.50 13.64 20.98
C ASN A 455 5.60 13.07 19.86
N GLU A 456 4.66 13.89 19.39
CA GLU A 456 3.67 13.46 18.39
C GLU A 456 4.30 13.15 17.03
N ALA A 457 5.32 13.92 16.62
CA ALA A 457 6.00 13.69 15.36
C ALA A 457 6.70 12.32 15.35
N TRP A 458 7.22 11.84 16.49
CA TRP A 458 7.75 10.47 16.58
C TRP A 458 6.64 9.42 16.53
N ALA A 459 5.47 9.66 17.13
CA ALA A 459 4.32 8.77 16.93
C ALA A 459 3.88 8.72 15.46
N ASP A 460 3.99 9.84 14.73
CA ASP A 460 3.76 9.90 13.29
C ASP A 460 4.88 9.16 12.50
N LYS A 461 6.15 9.26 12.91
CA LYS A 461 7.27 8.42 12.38
C LYS A 461 6.91 6.95 12.52
N GLU A 462 6.61 6.48 13.72
CA GLU A 462 6.35 5.07 14.03
C GLU A 462 5.10 4.55 13.29
N LEU A 463 4.07 5.38 13.13
CA LEU A 463 2.93 5.09 12.25
C LEU A 463 3.33 4.97 10.78
N THR A 464 4.29 5.78 10.31
CA THR A 464 4.82 5.67 8.94
C THR A 464 5.65 4.40 8.77
N THR A 465 6.43 4.00 9.76
CA THR A 465 7.14 2.70 9.77
C THR A 465 6.15 1.54 9.74
N ALA A 466 5.09 1.59 10.55
CA ALA A 466 4.04 0.56 10.59
C ALA A 466 3.21 0.51 9.29
N LEU A 467 2.90 1.65 8.68
CA LEU A 467 2.18 1.73 7.40
C LEU A 467 3.06 1.34 6.21
N GLY A 468 4.36 1.65 6.26
CA GLY A 468 5.36 1.18 5.28
C GLY A 468 5.44 -0.34 5.28
N SER A 469 5.69 -0.95 6.45
CA SER A 469 5.75 -2.42 6.56
C SER A 469 4.39 -3.11 6.39
N TRP A 470 3.27 -2.43 6.62
CA TRP A 470 1.95 -2.94 6.22
C TRP A 470 1.71 -2.83 4.70
N ALA A 471 2.22 -1.79 4.03
CA ALA A 471 2.19 -1.70 2.57
C ALA A 471 3.11 -2.75 1.92
N GLU A 472 4.29 -3.02 2.50
CA GLU A 472 5.11 -4.20 2.21
C GLU A 472 4.28 -5.48 2.41
N LEU A 473 3.65 -5.69 3.59
CA LEU A 473 2.80 -6.86 3.87
C LEU A 473 1.60 -7.02 2.89
N ARG A 474 1.11 -5.91 2.32
CA ARG A 474 0.00 -5.90 1.35
C ARG A 474 0.43 -6.07 -0.10
N HIS A 475 1.63 -5.61 -0.46
CA HIS A 475 2.30 -6.05 -1.67
C HIS A 475 2.62 -7.55 -1.56
N ASP A 476 3.15 -7.95 -0.41
CA ASP A 476 3.34 -9.32 0.05
C ASP A 476 2.04 -10.12 0.20
N THR A 477 0.89 -9.52 -0.14
CA THR A 477 -0.38 -10.22 -0.31
C THR A 477 -1.20 -9.92 -1.58
N ILE A 478 -0.62 -9.38 -2.67
CA ILE A 478 -1.40 -8.96 -3.88
C ILE A 478 -2.08 -10.08 -4.71
N LEU A 479 -1.50 -11.28 -4.77
CA LEU A 479 -2.16 -12.58 -5.03
C LEU A 479 -2.05 -13.47 -3.79
N TYR A 480 -1.62 -12.90 -2.65
CA TYR A 480 -0.58 -13.40 -1.75
C TYR A 480 0.90 -13.06 -2.20
N ALA A 481 1.19 -11.91 -2.87
CA ALA A 481 2.42 -11.60 -3.65
C ALA A 481 3.70 -11.17 -2.86
N LYS A 482 4.64 -10.30 -3.38
CA LYS A 482 5.93 -9.78 -2.74
C LYS A 482 6.98 -8.94 -3.57
N GLN A 483 8.05 -8.38 -2.92
CA GLN A 483 9.24 -7.59 -3.43
C GLN A 483 10.53 -8.34 -3.96
N SER A 484 11.79 -7.93 -3.63
CA SER A 484 12.94 -7.88 -4.60
C SER A 484 14.45 -7.63 -4.13
N TYR A 485 15.42 -7.34 -5.05
CA TYR A 485 16.90 -7.73 -5.10
C TYR A 485 17.93 -6.54 -5.30
N THR A 486 19.26 -6.59 -5.58
CA THR A 486 20.30 -7.57 -6.08
C THR A 486 21.79 -7.14 -5.74
N GLU A 487 22.85 -7.80 -6.27
CA GLU A 487 24.34 -7.57 -6.09
C GLU A 487 24.93 -6.29 -6.78
N LEU A 488 26.24 -5.88 -6.77
CA LEU A 488 27.57 -6.57 -6.72
C LEU A 488 28.72 -5.70 -6.09
N THR A 489 29.95 -6.22 -5.86
CA THR A 489 30.96 -5.62 -4.91
C THR A 489 32.48 -5.55 -5.27
N ALA A 490 33.23 -4.71 -4.52
CA ALA A 490 34.68 -4.82 -4.18
C ALA A 490 35.02 -3.95 -2.92
N VAL A 491 36.04 -4.27 -2.10
CA VAL A 491 36.23 -3.66 -0.74
C VAL A 491 37.69 -3.24 -0.38
N PRO A 492 37.94 -1.98 0.07
CA PRO A 492 39.21 -1.48 0.64
C PRO A 492 39.19 -1.43 2.22
N PRO A 493 40.23 -0.93 2.95
CA PRO A 493 40.41 -1.25 4.38
C PRO A 493 39.55 -0.45 5.37
N ARG A 494 39.57 -0.88 6.65
CA ARG A 494 38.69 -0.41 7.74
C ARG A 494 39.02 1.00 8.27
N PRO A 495 38.02 1.85 8.56
CA PRO A 495 38.16 3.08 9.35
C PRO A 495 38.11 2.81 10.87
N GLU A 496 38.21 3.88 11.66
CA GLU A 496 38.04 3.84 13.13
C GLU A 496 36.57 3.63 13.53
N LEU A 497 36.33 2.80 14.56
CA LEU A 497 34.97 2.56 15.08
C LEU A 497 34.44 3.81 15.78
N LYS A 498 33.40 4.41 15.22
CA LYS A 498 32.64 5.50 15.84
C LYS A 498 31.35 4.99 16.47
N VAL A 499 30.84 5.76 17.42
CA VAL A 499 29.58 5.46 18.11
C VAL A 499 28.39 5.41 17.14
N GLY A 500 27.39 4.63 17.52
CA GLY A 500 26.07 4.57 16.89
C GLY A 500 25.00 4.23 17.92
N TYR A 501 23.76 4.04 17.47
CA TYR A 501 22.60 3.83 18.33
C TYR A 501 21.59 2.89 17.66
N VAL A 502 20.82 2.12 18.44
CA VAL A 502 19.72 1.29 17.94
C VAL A 502 18.38 1.92 18.31
N GLU A 503 17.38 1.80 17.45
CA GLU A 503 16.06 2.35 17.74
C GLU A 503 15.44 1.66 19.00
N PRO A 504 14.97 2.40 20.02
CA PRO A 504 14.55 1.81 21.31
C PRO A 504 13.22 1.01 21.32
N ASN A 505 13.09 0.01 20.44
CA ASN A 505 11.90 -0.83 20.24
C ASN A 505 12.17 -2.35 20.45
N PRO A 506 12.68 -2.80 21.63
CA PRO A 506 13.09 -4.19 21.83
C PRO A 506 11.95 -5.20 21.76
N LYS A 507 10.70 -4.79 22.05
CA LYS A 507 9.49 -5.60 21.81
C LYS A 507 9.38 -6.02 20.34
N LEU A 508 9.67 -5.11 19.39
CA LEU A 508 9.58 -5.41 17.96
C LEU A 508 10.67 -6.40 17.55
N TYR A 509 11.92 -6.15 17.94
CA TYR A 509 13.03 -7.04 17.61
C TYR A 509 12.82 -8.46 18.16
N ALA A 510 12.32 -8.60 19.40
CA ALA A 510 12.01 -9.91 19.99
C ALA A 510 10.83 -10.62 19.29
N ARG A 511 9.76 -9.90 18.93
CA ARG A 511 8.63 -10.47 18.16
C ARG A 511 9.07 -10.91 16.76
N LEU A 512 9.83 -10.07 16.06
CA LEU A 512 10.32 -10.36 14.70
C LEU A 512 11.34 -11.52 14.68
N ALA A 513 12.17 -11.67 15.71
CA ALA A 513 13.02 -12.86 15.87
C ALA A 513 12.19 -14.14 16.07
N SER A 514 11.10 -14.04 16.83
CA SER A 514 10.15 -15.15 17.03
C SER A 514 9.45 -15.54 15.73
N LEU A 515 9.08 -14.54 14.91
CA LEU A 515 8.49 -14.73 13.58
C LEU A 515 9.48 -15.36 12.58
N ALA A 516 10.73 -14.89 12.53
CA ALA A 516 11.78 -15.48 11.71
C ALA A 516 12.00 -16.98 12.05
N ARG A 517 12.06 -17.32 13.34
CA ARG A 517 12.13 -18.70 13.82
C ARG A 517 10.90 -19.53 13.42
N PHE A 518 9.71 -18.96 13.55
CA PHE A 518 8.43 -19.62 13.24
C PHE A 518 8.30 -19.90 11.74
N MET A 519 8.67 -18.94 10.88
CA MET A 519 8.78 -19.14 9.43
C MET A 519 9.78 -20.26 9.10
N ARG A 520 10.98 -20.22 9.68
CA ARG A 520 12.04 -21.21 9.43
C ARG A 520 11.57 -22.63 9.77
N ARG A 521 10.99 -22.84 10.97
CA ARG A 521 10.45 -24.15 11.37
C ARG A 521 9.23 -24.58 10.57
N GLY A 522 8.29 -23.69 10.28
CA GLY A 522 7.08 -24.06 9.52
C GLY A 522 7.40 -24.46 8.07
N LEU A 523 8.50 -23.97 7.50
CA LEU A 523 9.07 -24.48 6.24
C LEU A 523 9.82 -25.81 6.43
N GLU A 524 10.58 -25.96 7.51
CA GLU A 524 11.32 -27.19 7.89
C GLU A 524 10.37 -28.39 8.05
N GLU A 525 9.29 -28.21 8.83
CA GLU A 525 8.22 -29.18 9.10
C GLU A 525 7.43 -29.62 7.84
N ARG A 526 7.50 -28.83 6.76
CA ARG A 526 6.80 -29.09 5.49
C ARG A 526 7.72 -29.57 4.36
N GLY A 527 9.02 -29.70 4.60
CA GLY A 527 10.00 -30.01 3.55
C GLY A 527 10.10 -28.93 2.47
N LEU A 528 9.97 -27.67 2.88
CA LEU A 528 9.99 -26.47 2.01
C LEU A 528 11.14 -25.50 2.33
N LEU A 529 11.93 -25.79 3.38
CA LEU A 529 13.09 -24.99 3.75
C LEU A 529 14.31 -25.39 2.89
N LEU A 530 14.90 -24.43 2.18
CA LEU A 530 16.18 -24.61 1.47
C LEU A 530 17.35 -24.06 2.29
N ASP A 531 18.55 -24.58 2.07
CA ASP A 531 19.76 -24.25 2.85
C ASP A 531 20.05 -22.73 2.92
N GLU A 532 19.87 -22.00 1.81
CA GLU A 532 20.07 -20.54 1.79
C GLU A 532 19.03 -19.80 2.66
N PHE A 533 17.78 -20.28 2.73
CA PHE A 533 16.76 -19.72 3.62
C PHE A 533 17.03 -20.07 5.08
N ASP A 534 17.44 -21.30 5.39
CA ASP A 534 17.79 -21.69 6.77
C ASP A 534 18.93 -20.81 7.30
N TRP A 535 19.99 -20.62 6.50
CA TRP A 535 21.12 -19.76 6.85
C TRP A 535 20.69 -18.30 7.04
N LYS A 536 19.91 -17.72 6.11
CA LYS A 536 19.48 -16.31 6.22
C LYS A 536 18.52 -16.08 7.38
N LEU A 537 17.53 -16.94 7.60
CA LEU A 537 16.57 -16.80 8.71
C LEU A 537 17.25 -16.91 10.07
N ARG A 538 18.24 -17.80 10.24
CA ARG A 538 19.09 -17.84 11.45
C ARG A 538 19.89 -16.55 11.63
N ASN A 539 20.52 -16.02 10.57
CA ASN A 539 21.29 -14.78 10.66
C ASN A 539 20.40 -13.56 10.99
N LEU A 540 19.15 -13.54 10.52
CA LEU A 540 18.17 -12.53 10.89
C LEU A 540 17.71 -12.70 12.36
N GLU A 541 17.41 -13.92 12.80
CA GLU A 541 17.07 -14.23 14.20
C GLU A 541 18.20 -13.79 15.16
N GLU A 542 19.46 -14.14 14.86
CA GLU A 542 20.62 -13.70 15.64
C GLU A 542 20.84 -12.17 15.62
N LEU A 543 20.64 -11.52 14.48
CA LEU A 543 20.76 -10.06 14.36
C LEU A 543 19.70 -9.35 15.22
N LEU A 544 18.45 -9.79 15.12
CA LEU A 544 17.33 -9.23 15.88
C LEU A 544 17.49 -9.42 17.38
N LEU A 545 18.01 -10.57 17.83
CA LEU A 545 18.30 -10.80 19.25
C LEU A 545 19.42 -9.90 19.79
N LYS A 546 20.40 -9.52 18.97
CA LYS A 546 21.44 -8.54 19.34
C LYS A 546 20.90 -7.11 19.33
N LEU A 547 20.11 -6.73 18.34
CA LEU A 547 19.46 -5.42 18.30
C LEU A 547 18.49 -5.23 19.49
N LYS A 548 17.73 -6.27 19.85
CA LYS A 548 16.94 -6.33 21.09
C LYS A 548 17.80 -6.02 22.32
N ASP A 549 18.90 -6.75 22.52
CA ASP A 549 19.75 -6.61 23.70
C ASP A 549 20.38 -5.21 23.80
N ILE A 550 20.94 -4.70 22.70
CA ILE A 550 21.46 -3.32 22.62
C ILE A 550 20.37 -2.30 22.96
N SER A 551 19.19 -2.44 22.35
CA SER A 551 18.02 -1.56 22.55
C SER A 551 17.51 -1.56 24.00
N GLU A 552 17.59 -2.69 24.71
CA GLU A 552 17.29 -2.78 26.15
C GLU A 552 18.36 -2.12 27.02
N ARG A 553 19.65 -2.31 26.69
CA ARG A 553 20.77 -1.66 27.37
C ARG A 553 20.73 -0.13 27.19
N GLU A 554 20.43 0.34 25.98
CA GLU A 554 20.22 1.76 25.67
C GLU A 554 19.03 2.35 26.41
N LEU A 555 17.90 1.63 26.54
CA LEU A 555 16.76 2.09 27.35
C LEU A 555 17.11 2.22 28.84
N ARG A 556 17.98 1.35 29.37
CA ARG A 556 18.47 1.42 30.75
C ARG A 556 19.61 2.43 30.96
N GLY A 557 20.11 3.06 29.90
CA GLY A 557 21.25 3.99 29.94
C GLY A 557 22.60 3.32 30.19
N GLU A 558 22.69 2.01 29.92
CA GLU A 558 23.91 1.23 30.03
C GLU A 558 24.88 1.53 28.86
N LYS A 559 26.16 1.19 29.04
CA LYS A 559 27.17 1.40 27.99
C LYS A 559 27.22 0.22 27.03
N LEU A 560 27.35 0.53 25.75
CA LEU A 560 27.67 -0.43 24.69
C LEU A 560 29.19 -0.65 24.59
N ASP A 561 29.58 -1.82 24.07
CA ASP A 561 30.97 -2.24 23.91
C ASP A 561 31.46 -2.16 22.44
N GLU A 562 32.70 -2.61 22.21
CA GLU A 562 33.31 -2.56 20.87
C GLU A 562 32.64 -3.52 19.87
N ASP A 563 32.09 -4.66 20.31
CA ASP A 563 31.39 -5.60 19.43
C ASP A 563 29.97 -5.10 19.09
N ASP A 564 29.31 -4.36 20.00
CA ASP A 564 28.07 -3.63 19.70
C ASP A 564 28.30 -2.54 18.63
N PHE A 565 29.29 -1.66 18.83
CA PHE A 565 29.60 -0.61 17.85
C PHE A 565 30.09 -1.21 16.53
N LYS A 566 30.78 -2.36 16.55
CA LYS A 566 31.14 -3.11 15.36
C LYS A 566 29.91 -3.74 14.67
N LEU A 567 28.91 -4.23 15.41
CA LEU A 567 27.64 -4.71 14.84
C LEU A 567 26.92 -3.59 14.08
N ILE A 568 26.84 -2.42 14.71
CA ILE A 568 26.22 -1.21 14.16
C ILE A 568 27.00 -0.71 12.93
N PHE A 569 28.34 -0.75 12.95
CA PHE A 569 29.18 -0.35 11.82
C PHE A 569 29.10 -1.32 10.63
N ASP A 570 29.12 -2.64 10.87
CA ASP A 570 28.98 -3.65 9.81
C ASP A 570 27.50 -3.86 9.38
N TYR A 571 26.54 -3.12 9.95
CA TYR A 571 25.10 -3.35 9.78
C TYR A 571 24.63 -3.35 8.33
N GLY A 572 25.07 -2.39 7.50
CA GLY A 572 24.71 -2.33 6.09
C GLY A 572 25.15 -3.57 5.29
N LYS A 573 26.27 -4.19 5.67
CA LYS A 573 26.75 -5.44 5.05
C LYS A 573 25.95 -6.66 5.51
N LYS A 574 25.43 -6.62 6.74
CA LYS A 574 24.54 -7.65 7.27
C LYS A 574 23.18 -7.61 6.60
N LEU A 575 22.60 -6.43 6.40
CA LEU A 575 21.39 -6.28 5.59
C LEU A 575 21.61 -6.72 4.14
N GLU A 576 22.73 -6.30 3.51
CA GLU A 576 23.09 -6.76 2.16
C GLU A 576 23.15 -8.29 2.06
N ALA A 577 23.78 -8.98 3.01
CA ALA A 577 23.87 -10.44 3.03
C ALA A 577 22.54 -11.17 3.32
N LEU A 578 21.57 -10.50 3.95
CA LEU A 578 20.21 -11.01 4.14
C LEU A 578 19.34 -10.77 2.88
N ASN A 579 19.55 -9.65 2.18
CA ASN A 579 18.73 -9.22 1.04
C ASN A 579 19.27 -9.69 -0.34
N THR A 580 20.48 -10.25 -0.40
CA THR A 580 21.08 -10.80 -1.65
C THR A 580 21.12 -12.33 -1.60
N PHE A 581 20.63 -12.98 -2.66
CA PHE A 581 20.50 -14.44 -2.75
C PHE A 581 21.31 -14.97 -3.95
N THR A 582 21.67 -16.26 -3.91
CA THR A 582 22.75 -16.80 -4.75
C THR A 582 22.46 -18.15 -5.40
N SER A 583 21.49 -18.91 -4.90
CA SER A 583 21.32 -20.34 -5.23
C SER A 583 20.25 -20.67 -6.29
N ILE A 584 19.49 -19.68 -6.78
CA ILE A 584 18.27 -19.91 -7.59
C ILE A 584 18.32 -19.10 -8.90
N ASP A 585 17.61 -19.57 -9.94
CA ASP A 585 17.77 -19.10 -11.31
C ASP A 585 17.30 -17.65 -11.56
N ARG A 586 18.03 -16.97 -12.45
CA ARG A 586 17.75 -15.59 -12.92
C ARG A 586 16.40 -15.44 -13.64
N ALA A 587 15.68 -16.54 -13.88
CA ALA A 587 14.31 -16.53 -14.37
C ALA A 587 13.30 -15.88 -13.39
N ILE A 588 13.64 -15.78 -12.09
CA ILE A 588 12.72 -15.34 -11.02
C ILE A 588 12.85 -13.83 -10.68
N GLU A 589 13.84 -13.12 -11.23
CA GLU A 589 14.19 -11.71 -10.94
C GLU A 589 14.17 -10.81 -12.20
N ASN A 590 14.09 -9.47 -12.04
CA ASN A 590 14.17 -8.52 -13.17
C ASN A 590 14.93 -7.19 -12.86
N GLU A 591 14.71 -6.13 -13.64
CA GLU A 591 15.30 -4.79 -13.41
C GLU A 591 14.52 -3.92 -12.41
N GLU A 592 13.18 -4.05 -12.37
CA GLU A 592 12.28 -3.37 -11.42
C GLU A 592 12.65 -3.75 -9.98
N ASP A 593 13.24 -4.94 -9.82
CA ASP A 593 13.63 -5.54 -8.57
C ASP A 593 14.71 -4.78 -7.78
N LYS A 594 15.47 -3.89 -8.41
CA LYS A 594 16.58 -3.17 -7.74
C LYS A 594 16.12 -2.06 -6.80
N SER A 595 14.85 -1.65 -6.88
CA SER A 595 14.27 -0.56 -6.09
C SER A 595 13.36 -1.10 -4.99
N MET A 596 13.48 -0.53 -3.80
CA MET A 596 12.56 -0.79 -2.68
C MET A 596 11.16 -0.15 -2.88
N ALA A 597 10.89 0.51 -4.00
CA ALA A 597 9.58 1.09 -4.28
C ALA A 597 8.55 0.05 -4.76
N LEU A 598 7.37 0.04 -4.12
CA LEU A 598 6.26 -0.91 -4.27
C LEU A 598 4.91 -0.20 -4.44
N VAL A 599 3.96 -0.84 -5.14
CA VAL A 599 2.54 -0.42 -5.13
C VAL A 599 1.57 -1.60 -5.03
N ALA A 600 0.58 -1.48 -4.15
CA ALA A 600 -0.46 -2.49 -3.95
C ALA A 600 -1.86 -1.90 -3.84
N ASP A 601 -2.80 -2.44 -4.64
CA ASP A 601 -4.23 -2.12 -4.48
C ASP A 601 -4.84 -2.91 -3.32
N VAL A 602 -5.51 -2.20 -2.39
CA VAL A 602 -5.98 -2.77 -1.12
C VAL A 602 -7.49 -2.67 -0.92
N HIS A 603 -8.17 -1.88 -1.74
CA HIS A 603 -9.64 -1.80 -1.80
C HIS A 603 -10.11 -1.41 -3.20
N THR A 604 -11.28 -1.89 -3.62
CA THR A 604 -11.93 -1.52 -4.89
C THR A 604 -13.36 -1.06 -4.62
N ASP A 605 -13.70 0.18 -5.00
CA ASP A 605 -15.07 0.69 -4.97
C ASP A 605 -15.70 0.62 -6.38
N PRO A 606 -16.62 -0.33 -6.63
CA PRO A 606 -17.30 -0.44 -7.91
C PRO A 606 -18.33 0.68 -8.15
N ASN A 607 -18.66 1.50 -7.14
CA ASN A 607 -19.63 2.60 -7.28
C ASN A 607 -19.01 3.84 -7.94
N THR A 608 -17.80 4.24 -7.50
CA THR A 608 -17.03 5.31 -8.16
C THR A 608 -16.12 4.80 -9.27
N GLY A 609 -15.94 3.49 -9.40
CA GLY A 609 -15.04 2.88 -10.39
C GLY A 609 -13.55 3.08 -10.05
N ARG A 610 -13.23 3.14 -8.76
CA ARG A 610 -11.89 3.46 -8.23
C ARG A 610 -11.28 2.35 -7.39
N VAL A 611 -9.97 2.37 -7.28
CA VAL A 611 -9.16 1.53 -6.39
C VAL A 611 -8.40 2.40 -5.40
N LEU A 612 -8.13 1.88 -4.21
CA LEU A 612 -7.24 2.45 -3.21
C LEU A 612 -5.87 1.78 -3.35
N GLU A 613 -4.87 2.56 -3.74
CA GLU A 613 -3.47 2.16 -3.88
C GLU A 613 -2.72 2.59 -2.61
N VAL A 614 -1.91 1.69 -2.06
CA VAL A 614 -0.89 2.02 -1.04
C VAL A 614 0.49 1.66 -1.58
N ALA A 615 1.49 2.44 -1.24
CA ALA A 615 2.81 2.30 -1.85
C ALA A 615 3.95 2.71 -0.92
N VAL A 616 5.09 2.05 -1.11
CA VAL A 616 6.40 2.43 -0.56
C VAL A 616 7.21 3.05 -1.69
N GLY A 617 7.94 4.13 -1.42
CA GLY A 617 8.84 4.75 -2.41
C GLY A 617 10.30 4.48 -2.11
N ARG A 618 11.18 5.35 -2.62
CA ARG A 618 12.58 5.39 -2.18
C ARG A 618 12.69 5.62 -0.66
N PRO A 619 13.72 5.11 0.02
CA PRO A 619 13.91 5.34 1.44
C PRO A 619 14.27 6.80 1.72
N MET A 620 14.01 7.23 2.95
CA MET A 620 14.29 8.57 3.44
C MET A 620 15.40 8.52 4.48
N TRP A 621 16.29 9.51 4.47
CA TRP A 621 17.29 9.71 5.52
C TRP A 621 16.59 10.12 6.81
N LEU A 622 16.82 9.38 7.89
CA LEU A 622 16.33 9.72 9.23
C LEU A 622 17.50 10.21 10.08
N TYR A 623 17.47 11.48 10.50
CA TYR A 623 18.49 12.06 11.38
C TYR A 623 17.94 12.16 12.80
N VAL A 624 18.67 11.65 13.79
CA VAL A 624 18.21 11.57 15.19
C VAL A 624 19.31 12.04 16.15
N VAL A 625 18.97 12.93 17.09
CA VAL A 625 19.86 13.34 18.19
C VAL A 625 19.70 12.38 19.37
N ALA A 626 20.56 11.36 19.40
CA ALA A 626 20.54 10.27 20.38
C ALA A 626 21.51 10.53 21.56
N PRO A 627 21.16 10.08 22.79
CA PRO A 627 22.03 10.18 23.95
C PRO A 627 22.97 8.96 24.01
N ILE A 628 24.21 9.09 23.53
CA ILE A 628 25.21 8.02 23.55
C ILE A 628 26.26 8.29 24.62
N ASN A 629 26.47 7.33 25.54
CA ASN A 629 27.47 7.41 26.62
C ASN A 629 27.38 8.69 27.50
N GLY A 630 26.20 9.32 27.58
CA GLY A 630 25.96 10.55 28.34
C GLY A 630 26.21 11.86 27.56
N GLN A 631 26.47 11.79 26.26
CA GLN A 631 26.59 12.94 25.36
C GLN A 631 25.54 12.86 24.24
N LEU A 632 25.16 13.99 23.64
CA LEU A 632 24.25 14.00 22.50
C LEU A 632 25.02 13.88 21.19
N TRP A 633 24.58 12.97 20.33
CA TRP A 633 25.17 12.71 19.03
C TRP A 633 24.10 12.75 17.94
N LEU A 634 24.40 13.42 16.83
CA LEU A 634 23.59 13.36 15.62
C LEU A 634 23.94 12.07 14.88
N THR A 635 22.96 11.18 14.81
CA THR A 635 23.03 9.87 14.18
C THR A 635 22.13 9.83 12.95
N VAL A 636 22.39 8.91 12.01
CA VAL A 636 21.64 8.81 10.74
C VAL A 636 21.23 7.36 10.46
N GLY A 637 20.00 7.16 10.02
CA GLY A 637 19.44 5.88 9.60
C GLY A 637 18.58 6.01 8.33
N ALA A 638 17.84 4.95 8.02
CA ALA A 638 16.95 4.87 6.86
C ALA A 638 15.50 4.58 7.28
N MET A 639 14.53 5.20 6.60
CA MET A 639 13.11 5.15 6.93
C MET A 639 12.25 4.90 5.68
N PHE A 640 11.11 4.24 5.82
CA PHE A 640 10.13 4.10 4.74
C PHE A 640 9.52 5.45 4.33
N SER A 641 9.38 5.69 3.02
CA SER A 641 8.36 6.62 2.51
C SER A 641 7.06 5.86 2.26
N TYR A 642 5.92 6.45 2.63
CA TYR A 642 4.58 5.84 2.48
C TYR A 642 3.66 6.77 1.70
N TYR A 643 2.86 6.18 0.81
CA TYR A 643 1.91 6.86 -0.06
C TYR A 643 0.56 6.14 -0.02
N GLU A 644 -0.54 6.91 0.00
CA GLU A 644 -1.92 6.41 -0.05
C GLU A 644 -2.71 7.29 -1.01
N PHE A 645 -3.25 6.70 -2.09
CA PHE A 645 -3.93 7.43 -3.15
C PHE A 645 -4.97 6.56 -3.86
N THR A 646 -5.71 7.13 -4.82
CA THR A 646 -6.73 6.37 -5.57
C THR A 646 -6.53 6.48 -7.07
N GLN A 647 -6.76 5.39 -7.79
CA GLN A 647 -6.74 5.31 -9.25
C GLN A 647 -8.10 4.84 -9.80
N PRO A 648 -8.38 4.99 -11.10
CA PRO A 648 -9.47 4.26 -11.76
C PRO A 648 -9.19 2.74 -11.77
N ILE A 649 -10.22 1.88 -11.79
CA ILE A 649 -10.05 0.41 -11.89
C ILE A 649 -9.25 0.00 -13.15
N SER A 650 -9.40 0.73 -14.25
CA SER A 650 -8.61 0.52 -15.49
C SER A 650 -7.17 1.04 -15.43
N GLY A 651 -6.73 1.52 -14.26
CA GLY A 651 -5.43 2.15 -14.01
C GLY A 651 -4.76 1.67 -12.73
N ARG A 652 -5.08 0.44 -12.29
CA ARG A 652 -4.31 -0.31 -11.28
C ARG A 652 -2.82 -0.29 -11.67
N LEU A 653 -1.94 0.04 -10.73
CA LEU A 653 -0.52 0.18 -11.02
C LEU A 653 0.26 -1.15 -10.91
N THR A 654 1.36 -1.25 -11.66
CA THR A 654 2.44 -2.20 -11.42
C THR A 654 3.67 -1.50 -10.83
N ASP A 655 4.58 -2.24 -10.21
CA ASP A 655 5.77 -1.66 -9.56
C ASP A 655 6.64 -0.87 -10.54
N GLY A 656 6.89 -1.37 -11.75
CA GLY A 656 7.59 -0.59 -12.78
C GLY A 656 6.89 0.71 -13.20
N GLN A 657 5.55 0.76 -13.18
CA GLN A 657 4.80 2.00 -13.43
C GLN A 657 4.93 2.97 -12.25
N TRP A 658 4.95 2.46 -11.02
CA TRP A 658 5.13 3.23 -9.80
C TRP A 658 6.56 3.80 -9.69
N GLN A 659 7.57 2.97 -9.94
CA GLN A 659 8.98 3.34 -10.03
C GLN A 659 9.20 4.41 -11.13
N GLU A 660 8.56 4.26 -12.29
CA GLU A 660 8.58 5.28 -13.34
C GLU A 660 7.88 6.59 -12.90
N MET A 661 6.79 6.53 -12.12
CA MET A 661 6.16 7.72 -11.54
C MET A 661 7.06 8.45 -10.55
N LEU A 662 7.79 7.72 -9.69
CA LEU A 662 8.80 8.28 -8.79
C LEU A 662 9.96 8.91 -9.58
N ARG A 663 10.57 8.15 -10.50
CA ARG A 663 11.71 8.57 -11.35
C ARG A 663 11.42 9.81 -12.20
N THR A 664 10.15 10.09 -12.50
CA THR A 664 9.72 11.24 -13.31
C THR A 664 9.01 12.34 -12.52
N GLY A 665 9.02 12.28 -11.17
CA GLY A 665 8.37 13.30 -10.32
C GLY A 665 6.85 13.37 -10.48
N ARG A 666 6.22 12.31 -11.01
CA ARG A 666 4.76 12.18 -11.21
C ARG A 666 4.07 11.40 -10.10
N ALA A 667 4.82 10.93 -9.09
CA ALA A 667 4.25 10.34 -7.89
C ALA A 667 3.30 11.32 -7.17
N PRO A 668 2.20 10.83 -6.57
CA PRO A 668 1.34 11.64 -5.72
C PRO A 668 2.10 12.06 -4.46
N ARG A 669 1.54 13.01 -3.70
CA ARG A 669 2.13 13.42 -2.42
C ARG A 669 2.00 12.30 -1.39
N VAL A 670 3.00 12.21 -0.51
CA VAL A 670 2.89 11.51 0.78
C VAL A 670 1.73 12.10 1.61
N PRO A 671 1.13 11.34 2.54
CA PRO A 671 0.02 11.83 3.37
C PRO A 671 0.37 13.08 4.18
N GLU A 672 -0.57 14.03 4.23
CA GLU A 672 -0.39 15.37 4.81
C GLU A 672 0.14 15.38 6.25
N TRP A 673 -0.29 14.42 7.08
CA TRP A 673 0.16 14.29 8.48
C TRP A 673 1.65 13.95 8.63
N THR A 674 2.33 13.46 7.58
CA THR A 674 3.79 13.20 7.62
C THR A 674 4.63 14.48 7.75
N SER A 675 4.06 15.65 7.47
CA SER A 675 4.70 16.97 7.59
C SER A 675 5.10 17.35 9.04
N SER A 676 4.68 16.57 10.04
CA SER A 676 5.16 16.70 11.42
C SER A 676 6.63 16.30 11.59
N PHE A 677 7.16 15.41 10.74
CA PHE A 677 8.56 14.94 10.80
C PHE A 677 9.33 15.00 9.48
N LEU A 678 8.65 14.98 8.34
CA LEU A 678 9.26 14.96 7.01
C LEU A 678 9.37 16.37 6.43
N LEU A 679 10.61 16.82 6.19
CA LEU A 679 10.88 18.05 5.46
C LEU A 679 10.94 17.75 3.95
N THR A 680 9.77 17.63 3.31
CA THR A 680 9.69 17.70 1.84
C THR A 680 10.11 19.10 1.38
N SER A 681 11.16 19.18 0.58
CA SER A 681 11.75 20.43 0.10
C SER A 681 10.86 21.11 -0.96
N LEU A 682 9.79 21.77 -0.50
CA LEU A 682 8.98 22.74 -1.27
C LEU A 682 7.90 23.49 -0.44
N THR A 683 7.78 23.26 0.87
CA THR A 683 6.80 23.92 1.75
C THR A 683 7.47 24.84 2.77
N ASP A 684 6.88 26.02 2.94
CA ASP A 684 7.12 27.00 4.01
C ASP A 684 8.53 27.61 4.10
N VAL A 685 8.92 28.28 3.02
CA VAL A 685 9.79 29.46 3.12
C VAL A 685 8.97 30.62 3.71
N PRO A 686 9.38 31.24 4.84
CA PRO A 686 8.63 32.36 5.43
C PRO A 686 8.46 33.53 4.45
N PRO A 687 7.33 34.26 4.47
CA PRO A 687 7.12 35.45 3.63
C PRO A 687 8.24 36.49 3.73
N GLU A 688 8.89 36.58 4.88
CA GLU A 688 10.02 37.46 5.18
C GLU A 688 11.32 37.04 4.47
N ARG A 689 11.50 35.75 4.17
CA ARG A 689 12.61 35.24 3.33
C ARG A 689 12.29 35.36 1.83
N CYS A 690 11.02 35.54 1.47
CA CYS A 690 10.60 35.77 0.08
C CYS A 690 10.74 37.24 -0.37
N ASP A 691 10.98 38.19 0.55
CA ASP A 691 11.37 39.57 0.22
C ASP A 691 12.88 39.64 -0.04
N LEU A 692 13.27 39.39 -1.29
CA LEU A 692 14.65 39.30 -1.73
C LEU A 692 15.29 40.68 -1.92
N ASN A 693 14.46 41.66 -2.29
CA ASN A 693 14.87 43.03 -2.56
C ASN A 693 14.92 43.91 -1.30
N GLY A 694 14.13 43.60 -0.27
CA GLY A 694 14.15 44.22 1.05
C GLY A 694 13.24 45.44 1.21
N ASP A 695 12.16 45.55 0.42
CA ASP A 695 11.24 46.70 0.46
C ASP A 695 9.94 46.46 1.27
N GLY A 696 9.84 45.30 1.93
CA GLY A 696 8.69 44.85 2.69
C GLY A 696 7.59 44.18 1.85
N LYS A 697 7.81 43.94 0.55
CA LYS A 697 6.83 43.31 -0.34
C LYS A 697 7.45 42.24 -1.23
N VAL A 698 7.05 40.99 -0.97
CA VAL A 698 7.11 39.90 -1.95
C VAL A 698 6.28 40.27 -3.19
N ASP A 699 6.93 40.63 -4.29
CA ASP A 699 6.29 40.89 -5.60
C ASP A 699 7.11 40.44 -6.83
N VAL A 700 6.86 41.05 -7.99
CA VAL A 700 7.54 40.73 -9.26
C VAL A 700 9.02 41.13 -9.27
N LEU A 701 9.44 42.06 -8.41
CA LEU A 701 10.84 42.49 -8.29
C LEU A 701 11.71 41.39 -7.66
N ASP A 702 11.16 40.57 -6.77
CA ASP A 702 11.85 39.40 -6.21
C ASP A 702 11.97 38.28 -7.26
N LEU A 703 10.94 38.07 -8.09
CA LEU A 703 11.01 37.14 -9.22
C LEU A 703 12.12 37.54 -10.20
N VAL A 704 12.33 38.85 -10.40
CA VAL A 704 13.45 39.39 -11.18
C VAL A 704 14.80 39.18 -10.49
N SER A 705 14.86 39.10 -9.15
CA SER A 705 16.09 38.77 -8.41
C SER A 705 16.47 37.29 -8.60
N VAL A 706 15.55 36.36 -8.37
CA VAL A 706 15.77 34.92 -8.63
C VAL A 706 16.16 34.69 -10.11
N ALA A 707 15.42 35.28 -11.07
CA ALA A 707 15.69 35.14 -12.49
C ALA A 707 17.05 35.73 -12.96
N LYS A 708 17.65 36.67 -12.21
CA LYS A 708 19.02 37.16 -12.47
C LYS A 708 20.10 36.25 -11.90
N ALA A 709 19.80 35.56 -10.80
CA ALA A 709 20.70 34.64 -10.11
C ALA A 709 20.59 33.19 -10.63
N TYR A 710 19.55 32.87 -11.42
CA TYR A 710 19.32 31.55 -12.03
C TYR A 710 20.58 30.94 -12.64
N GLY A 711 20.92 29.71 -12.24
CA GLY A 711 22.13 29.01 -12.67
C GLY A 711 23.44 29.49 -12.03
N ARG A 712 23.38 30.25 -10.93
CA ARG A 712 24.54 30.62 -10.08
C ARG A 712 24.45 29.90 -8.73
N GLY A 713 25.58 29.87 -8.02
CA GLY A 713 25.70 29.34 -6.66
C GLY A 713 26.91 29.94 -5.93
N GLY A 714 26.91 29.83 -4.60
CA GLY A 714 27.86 30.51 -3.70
C GLY A 714 27.34 31.83 -3.13
N ASP A 715 28.13 32.47 -2.26
CA ASP A 715 27.76 33.57 -1.36
C ASP A 715 26.99 34.73 -2.03
N GLU A 716 27.33 35.12 -3.27
CA GLU A 716 26.63 36.19 -4.02
C GLU A 716 25.18 35.83 -4.41
N SER A 717 24.77 34.58 -4.24
CA SER A 717 23.47 34.02 -4.62
C SER A 717 22.64 33.47 -3.45
N GLU A 718 23.20 33.39 -2.23
CA GLU A 718 22.60 32.74 -1.05
C GLU A 718 21.19 33.26 -0.68
N ARG A 719 20.88 34.53 -1.02
CA ARG A 719 19.52 35.07 -0.83
C ARG A 719 18.49 34.52 -1.82
N CYS A 720 18.88 34.28 -3.07
CA CYS A 720 17.96 33.87 -4.14
C CYS A 720 17.72 32.36 -4.16
N ASP A 721 18.62 31.58 -3.55
CA ASP A 721 18.38 30.20 -3.14
C ASP A 721 17.37 30.23 -1.97
N LEU A 722 16.11 29.91 -2.28
CA LEU A 722 15.01 29.86 -1.33
C LEU A 722 14.84 28.45 -0.75
N ASN A 723 15.18 27.41 -1.53
CA ASN A 723 15.01 26.03 -1.11
C ASN A 723 16.14 25.54 -0.16
N GLY A 724 17.36 26.07 -0.32
CA GLY A 724 18.57 25.79 0.47
C GLY A 724 19.53 24.75 -0.12
N ASP A 725 19.45 24.42 -1.42
CA ASP A 725 20.30 23.39 -2.07
C ASP A 725 21.68 23.88 -2.54
N GLY A 726 21.91 25.19 -2.58
CA GLY A 726 23.15 25.82 -3.02
C GLY A 726 23.17 26.30 -4.48
N THR A 727 22.07 26.12 -5.22
CA THR A 727 21.88 26.58 -6.60
C THR A 727 20.55 27.32 -6.78
N VAL A 728 20.53 28.38 -7.60
CA VAL A 728 19.30 29.14 -7.87
C VAL A 728 18.61 28.58 -9.12
N ASP A 729 17.40 28.05 -8.97
CA ASP A 729 16.77 27.19 -9.98
C ASP A 729 15.24 27.45 -10.19
N ILE A 730 14.52 26.53 -10.85
CA ILE A 730 13.08 26.63 -11.12
C ILE A 730 12.22 26.44 -9.85
N LEU A 731 12.72 25.73 -8.83
CA LEU A 731 12.02 25.46 -7.57
C LEU A 731 11.96 26.70 -6.69
N ASP A 732 12.98 27.57 -6.72
CA ASP A 732 12.95 28.88 -6.05
C ASP A 732 11.89 29.80 -6.64
N LEU A 733 11.77 29.82 -7.97
CA LEU A 733 10.69 30.54 -8.66
C LEU A 733 9.31 29.99 -8.28
N VAL A 734 9.19 28.68 -8.05
CA VAL A 734 7.96 28.05 -7.53
C VAL A 734 7.68 28.45 -6.08
N LEU A 735 8.69 28.42 -5.20
CA LEU A 735 8.55 28.84 -3.79
C LEU A 735 8.09 30.29 -3.68
N LEU A 736 8.74 31.19 -4.42
CA LEU A 736 8.39 32.61 -4.46
C LEU A 736 6.98 32.82 -5.01
N SER A 737 6.57 32.05 -6.02
CA SER A 737 5.19 32.10 -6.54
C SER A 737 4.15 31.71 -5.48
N ARG A 738 4.47 30.82 -4.54
CA ARG A 738 3.57 30.41 -3.44
C ARG A 738 3.36 31.51 -2.40
N ALA A 739 4.40 32.27 -2.05
CA ALA A 739 4.27 33.42 -1.15
C ALA A 739 3.39 34.54 -1.77
N MET A 740 3.54 34.80 -3.07
CA MET A 740 2.60 35.66 -3.81
C MET A 740 1.18 35.07 -3.79
N SER A 741 1.06 33.74 -3.91
CA SER A 741 -0.17 32.95 -3.75
C SER A 741 -0.59 32.70 -2.28
N PHE A 742 -0.28 33.61 -1.36
CA PHE A 742 -1.02 33.73 -0.08
C PHE A 742 -1.85 35.03 -0.02
N LYS A 743 -1.31 36.17 -0.48
CA LYS A 743 -2.01 37.47 -0.51
C LYS A 743 -3.27 37.50 -1.40
N TRP A 744 -3.30 36.71 -2.48
CA TRP A 744 -4.43 36.63 -3.41
C TRP A 744 -5.77 36.25 -2.76
N ALA A 745 -5.77 35.41 -1.71
CA ALA A 745 -7.00 34.96 -1.06
C ALA A 745 -7.71 36.11 -0.32
N GLY A 746 -6.96 37.01 0.31
CA GLY A 746 -7.50 38.24 0.91
C GLY A 746 -8.05 39.19 -0.14
N ALA A 747 -7.27 39.47 -1.19
CA ALA A 747 -7.70 40.35 -2.29
C ALA A 747 -8.92 39.81 -3.06
N MET A 748 -9.08 38.49 -3.15
CA MET A 748 -10.27 37.82 -3.70
C MET A 748 -11.52 38.11 -2.85
N ALA A 749 -11.41 37.98 -1.51
CA ALA A 749 -12.52 38.28 -0.60
C ALA A 749 -12.94 39.75 -0.65
N GLU A 750 -11.98 40.69 -0.65
CA GLU A 750 -12.25 42.13 -0.80
C GLU A 750 -12.94 42.45 -2.12
N ARG A 751 -12.52 41.86 -3.24
CA ARG A 751 -13.11 42.12 -4.56
C ARG A 751 -14.53 41.57 -4.71
N ILE A 752 -14.84 40.44 -4.08
CA ILE A 752 -16.21 39.90 -4.01
C ILE A 752 -17.09 40.82 -3.16
N ALA A 753 -16.59 41.26 -1.99
CA ALA A 753 -17.29 42.23 -1.14
C ALA A 753 -17.49 43.61 -1.83
N ALA A 754 -16.59 43.99 -2.74
CA ALA A 754 -16.68 45.24 -3.50
C ALA A 754 -17.63 45.20 -4.71
N GLY A 755 -18.30 44.07 -4.98
CA GLY A 755 -19.40 44.00 -5.97
C GLY A 755 -18.99 44.29 -7.42
N LYS A 756 -17.79 43.88 -7.85
CA LYS A 756 -17.28 44.13 -9.22
C LYS A 756 -17.07 42.84 -10.03
N PRO A 757 -17.43 42.82 -11.33
CA PRO A 757 -17.15 41.68 -12.20
C PRO A 757 -15.65 41.37 -12.17
N THR A 758 -15.31 40.09 -12.01
CA THR A 758 -13.95 39.66 -11.71
C THR A 758 -13.61 38.39 -12.48
N LEU A 759 -12.49 38.43 -13.21
CA LEU A 759 -11.90 37.26 -13.86
C LEU A 759 -11.26 36.35 -12.82
N LEU A 760 -11.22 35.06 -13.14
CA LEU A 760 -10.52 34.04 -12.39
C LEU A 760 -9.34 33.50 -13.25
N PRO A 761 -8.41 32.72 -12.68
CA PRO A 761 -7.33 32.12 -13.45
C PRO A 761 -7.89 31.25 -14.58
N ASN A 762 -7.44 31.46 -15.81
CA ASN A 762 -7.79 30.58 -16.92
C ASN A 762 -7.15 29.19 -16.70
N TYR A 763 -7.80 28.14 -17.15
CA TYR A 763 -7.31 26.76 -16.99
C TYR A 763 -7.48 25.93 -18.28
N PRO A 764 -6.46 25.15 -18.68
CA PRO A 764 -5.08 25.18 -18.18
C PRO A 764 -4.37 26.52 -18.43
N ASN A 765 -3.23 26.75 -17.78
CA ASN A 765 -2.35 27.90 -18.02
C ASN A 765 -0.91 27.57 -17.57
N PRO A 766 0.09 27.46 -18.46
CA PRO A 766 0.00 27.58 -19.92
C PRO A 766 -0.98 26.59 -20.57
N PHE A 767 -1.44 26.89 -21.79
CA PHE A 767 -2.44 26.09 -22.50
C PHE A 767 -2.04 25.77 -23.94
N ASN A 768 -2.54 24.64 -24.45
CA ASN A 768 -2.31 24.15 -25.81
C ASN A 768 -3.47 23.25 -26.29
N PRO A 769 -4.19 23.59 -27.37
CA PRO A 769 -4.39 24.92 -27.93
C PRO A 769 -5.52 25.70 -27.22
N GLU A 770 -6.26 25.08 -26.28
CA GLU A 770 -7.47 25.65 -25.68
C GLU A 770 -7.42 25.86 -24.16
N THR A 771 -8.16 26.87 -23.68
CA THR A 771 -8.31 27.23 -22.26
C THR A 771 -9.72 27.68 -21.95
N TRP A 772 -10.19 27.38 -20.74
CA TRP A 772 -11.38 27.99 -20.14
C TRP A 772 -10.99 29.28 -19.42
N ILE A 773 -11.82 30.31 -19.54
CA ILE A 773 -11.69 31.61 -18.90
C ILE A 773 -12.87 31.76 -17.93
N PRO A 774 -12.69 31.39 -16.65
CA PRO A 774 -13.73 31.51 -15.64
C PRO A 774 -13.85 32.93 -15.07
N PHE A 775 -15.03 33.28 -14.59
CA PHE A 775 -15.34 34.63 -14.09
C PHE A 775 -16.50 34.64 -13.08
N TRP A 776 -16.69 35.78 -12.41
CA TRP A 776 -17.82 36.05 -11.52
C TRP A 776 -18.52 37.36 -11.93
N LEU A 777 -19.86 37.36 -11.92
CA LEU A 777 -20.69 38.57 -12.02
C LEU A 777 -21.40 38.88 -10.70
N PRO A 778 -21.39 40.16 -10.25
CA PRO A 778 -22.15 40.64 -9.09
C PRO A 778 -23.64 40.88 -9.40
N GLU A 779 -23.97 41.22 -10.65
CA GLU A 779 -25.30 41.61 -11.13
C GLU A 779 -25.59 41.03 -12.52
N GLU A 780 -26.80 41.19 -13.04
CA GLU A 780 -27.11 40.76 -14.42
C GLU A 780 -26.52 41.75 -15.44
N GLY A 781 -25.89 41.24 -16.49
CA GLY A 781 -25.26 42.09 -17.50
C GLY A 781 -24.85 41.39 -18.78
N GLU A 782 -24.63 42.16 -19.83
CA GLU A 782 -24.01 41.69 -21.08
C GLU A 782 -22.52 41.44 -20.84
N VAL A 783 -22.04 40.25 -21.23
CA VAL A 783 -20.66 39.80 -20.95
C VAL A 783 -19.88 39.58 -22.24
N GLN A 784 -18.71 40.22 -22.33
CA GLN A 784 -17.76 40.09 -23.43
C GLN A 784 -16.36 39.84 -22.87
N ILE A 785 -15.67 38.81 -23.39
CA ILE A 785 -14.23 38.60 -23.17
C ILE A 785 -13.48 39.10 -24.40
N ARG A 786 -12.47 39.95 -24.19
CA ARG A 786 -11.52 40.37 -25.23
C ARG A 786 -10.14 39.84 -24.93
N ILE A 787 -9.39 39.48 -25.97
CA ILE A 787 -8.07 38.87 -25.87
C ILE A 787 -7.09 39.68 -26.71
N TYR A 788 -6.00 40.08 -26.07
CA TYR A 788 -4.97 40.98 -26.60
C TYR A 788 -3.59 40.33 -26.53
N ASP A 789 -2.70 40.67 -27.47
CA ASP A 789 -1.27 40.31 -27.35
C ASP A 789 -0.49 41.31 -26.48
N ILE A 790 0.82 41.09 -26.34
CA ILE A 790 1.73 41.96 -25.56
C ILE A 790 1.86 43.39 -26.11
N THR A 791 1.41 43.66 -27.35
CA THR A 791 1.41 45.00 -27.96
C THR A 791 0.08 45.75 -27.76
N GLY A 792 -0.93 45.07 -27.20
CA GLY A 792 -2.30 45.59 -27.09
C GLY A 792 -3.13 45.42 -28.36
N HIS A 793 -2.67 44.62 -29.33
CA HIS A 793 -3.47 44.30 -30.51
C HIS A 793 -4.58 43.29 -30.17
N LEU A 794 -5.82 43.53 -30.62
CA LEU A 794 -6.97 42.68 -30.33
C LEU A 794 -6.94 41.42 -31.21
N ILE A 795 -6.62 40.28 -30.58
CA ILE A 795 -6.54 38.96 -31.21
C ILE A 795 -7.94 38.35 -31.36
N ARG A 796 -8.75 38.36 -30.30
CA ARG A 796 -10.06 37.70 -30.27
C ARG A 796 -11.09 38.46 -29.45
N SER A 797 -12.34 38.49 -29.91
CA SER A 797 -13.52 38.78 -29.08
C SER A 797 -14.36 37.52 -28.90
N ILE A 798 -14.97 37.38 -27.72
CA ILE A 798 -15.86 36.27 -27.35
C ILE A 798 -17.07 36.89 -26.64
N ASP A 799 -18.19 36.96 -27.35
CA ASP A 799 -19.42 37.55 -26.85
C ASP A 799 -20.29 36.44 -26.21
N LEU A 800 -20.59 36.58 -24.93
CA LEU A 800 -21.37 35.59 -24.17
C LEU A 800 -22.84 36.01 -24.01
N GLY A 801 -23.19 37.23 -24.42
CA GLY A 801 -24.52 37.83 -24.25
C GLY A 801 -24.84 38.16 -22.79
N ILE A 802 -26.13 38.38 -22.50
CA ILE A 802 -26.61 38.66 -21.15
C ILE A 802 -26.44 37.40 -20.27
N LYS A 803 -25.89 37.59 -19.06
CA LYS A 803 -25.69 36.57 -18.03
C LYS A 803 -26.25 37.03 -16.68
N PRO A 804 -26.98 36.18 -15.94
CA PRO A 804 -27.42 36.48 -14.58
C PRO A 804 -26.22 36.55 -13.60
N PRO A 805 -26.42 37.09 -12.37
CA PRO A 805 -25.39 37.11 -11.34
C PRO A 805 -24.93 35.68 -11.00
N GLY A 806 -23.63 35.48 -10.76
CA GLY A 806 -23.13 34.15 -10.39
C GLY A 806 -21.68 33.87 -10.74
N LEU A 807 -21.26 32.64 -10.44
CA LEU A 807 -19.92 32.12 -10.63
C LEU A 807 -19.87 31.18 -11.84
N TYR A 808 -19.05 31.51 -12.83
CA TYR A 808 -18.95 30.83 -14.12
C TYR A 808 -17.61 30.09 -14.21
N THR A 809 -17.51 28.98 -13.47
CA THR A 809 -16.26 28.19 -13.34
C THR A 809 -16.25 26.89 -14.13
N GLU A 810 -17.40 26.27 -14.39
CA GLU A 810 -17.51 24.96 -15.05
C GLU A 810 -17.31 25.04 -16.59
N PRO A 811 -16.78 23.99 -17.23
CA PRO A 811 -16.79 23.85 -18.70
C PRO A 811 -18.22 23.96 -19.25
N GLY A 812 -18.40 24.82 -20.26
CA GLY A 812 -19.72 25.15 -20.83
C GLY A 812 -20.48 26.28 -20.11
N LYS A 813 -20.04 26.71 -18.91
CA LYS A 813 -20.48 27.96 -18.27
C LYS A 813 -19.42 29.06 -18.38
N ALA A 814 -18.15 28.72 -18.18
CA ALA A 814 -17.00 29.60 -18.42
C ALA A 814 -16.84 29.94 -19.91
N ALA A 815 -16.17 31.04 -20.23
CA ALA A 815 -15.80 31.35 -21.61
C ALA A 815 -14.70 30.37 -22.09
N LYS A 816 -14.59 30.15 -23.40
CA LYS A 816 -13.54 29.29 -23.99
C LYS A 816 -12.77 30.06 -25.06
N TRP A 817 -11.44 29.95 -25.01
CA TRP A 817 -10.57 30.30 -26.13
C TRP A 817 -9.87 29.05 -26.65
N ASP A 818 -9.74 28.95 -27.97
CA ASP A 818 -9.18 27.84 -28.74
C ASP A 818 -7.81 28.18 -29.38
N GLY A 819 -7.19 29.27 -28.91
CA GLY A 819 -5.90 29.74 -29.41
C GLY A 819 -5.96 30.31 -30.83
N ARG A 820 -7.14 30.76 -31.29
CA ARG A 820 -7.34 31.39 -32.61
C ARG A 820 -7.72 32.87 -32.54
N ASP A 821 -7.37 33.62 -33.57
CA ASP A 821 -7.78 35.01 -33.74
C ASP A 821 -9.25 35.14 -34.21
N ASN A 822 -9.71 36.36 -34.47
CA ASN A 822 -11.04 36.63 -35.04
C ASN A 822 -11.23 36.08 -36.48
N ASN A 823 -10.15 35.81 -37.23
CA ASN A 823 -10.16 35.24 -38.57
C ASN A 823 -10.09 33.70 -38.56
N GLY A 824 -10.00 33.07 -37.38
CA GLY A 824 -9.82 31.62 -37.22
C GLY A 824 -8.37 31.14 -37.42
N GLN A 825 -7.41 32.05 -37.56
CA GLN A 825 -5.99 31.72 -37.69
C GLN A 825 -5.37 31.41 -36.31
N PRO A 826 -4.44 30.44 -36.19
CA PRO A 826 -3.85 30.09 -34.90
C PRO A 826 -2.90 31.19 -34.39
N ALA A 827 -3.13 31.70 -33.18
CA ALA A 827 -2.26 32.66 -32.51
C ALA A 827 -0.89 32.04 -32.14
N SER A 828 0.17 32.84 -32.06
CA SER A 828 1.53 32.37 -31.73
C SER A 828 1.66 31.87 -30.29
N SER A 829 2.71 31.11 -29.98
CA SER A 829 3.11 30.90 -28.57
C SER A 829 3.55 32.23 -27.96
N GLY A 830 3.11 32.53 -26.74
CA GLY A 830 3.40 33.81 -26.08
C GLY A 830 2.45 34.16 -24.94
N ILE A 831 2.65 35.36 -24.38
CA ILE A 831 1.79 35.94 -23.35
C ILE A 831 0.63 36.68 -24.01
N TYR A 832 -0.58 36.45 -23.52
CA TYR A 832 -1.80 37.15 -23.93
C TYR A 832 -2.50 37.74 -22.70
N PHE A 833 -3.19 38.85 -22.88
CA PHE A 833 -4.02 39.47 -21.85
C PHE A 833 -5.49 39.23 -22.19
N TYR A 834 -6.29 38.81 -21.22
CA TYR A 834 -7.74 38.71 -21.35
C TYR A 834 -8.45 39.73 -20.46
N GLU A 835 -9.45 40.40 -21.03
CA GLU A 835 -10.26 41.46 -20.44
C GLU A 835 -11.71 40.99 -20.37
N LEU A 836 -12.31 41.07 -19.18
CA LEU A 836 -13.75 40.91 -18.96
C LEU A 836 -14.41 42.28 -19.00
N ARG A 837 -15.42 42.44 -19.87
CA ARG A 837 -16.35 43.58 -19.84
C ARG A 837 -17.73 43.07 -19.41
N ALA A 838 -18.31 43.72 -18.40
CA ALA A 838 -19.67 43.46 -17.94
C ALA A 838 -20.29 44.72 -17.31
N SER A 839 -21.58 44.67 -16.97
CA SER A 839 -22.20 45.64 -16.05
C SER A 839 -21.35 45.75 -14.77
N GLY A 840 -21.18 46.98 -14.27
CA GLY A 840 -20.41 47.26 -13.06
C GLY A 840 -18.88 47.34 -13.20
N GLY A 841 -18.26 46.93 -14.33
CA GLY A 841 -16.83 47.18 -14.52
C GLY A 841 -16.06 46.35 -15.55
N VAL A 842 -14.73 46.43 -15.44
CA VAL A 842 -13.74 45.73 -16.27
C VAL A 842 -12.69 45.08 -15.38
N ASP A 843 -12.25 43.88 -15.72
CA ASP A 843 -11.11 43.20 -15.07
C ASP A 843 -10.17 42.60 -16.12
N ILE A 844 -8.87 42.52 -15.82
CA ILE A 844 -7.83 42.08 -16.78
C ILE A 844 -6.89 41.08 -16.12
N ARG A 845 -6.54 40.00 -16.83
CA ARG A 845 -5.55 38.98 -16.43
C ARG A 845 -4.63 38.59 -17.59
N LYS A 846 -3.54 37.88 -17.28
CA LYS A 846 -2.59 37.30 -18.25
C LYS A 846 -2.75 35.78 -18.36
N MET A 847 -2.51 35.24 -19.55
CA MET A 847 -2.43 33.81 -19.87
C MET A 847 -1.27 33.53 -20.82
N ILE A 848 -0.85 32.27 -20.91
CA ILE A 848 0.31 31.84 -21.70
C ILE A 848 -0.13 30.75 -22.68
N LEU A 849 -0.03 31.02 -23.98
CA LEU A 849 -0.18 30.01 -25.03
C LEU A 849 1.19 29.37 -25.28
N ALA A 850 1.29 28.06 -25.09
CA ALA A 850 2.52 27.30 -25.29
C ALA A 850 2.24 26.13 -26.24
N LYS A 851 2.60 26.29 -27.52
CA LYS A 851 2.39 25.29 -28.58
C LYS A 851 3.53 24.28 -28.67
#